data_AF-A0AAU3L0Y6-F1
#
_entry.id   AF-A0AAU3L0Y6-F1
#
_cell.length_a   1.000
_cell.length_b   1.000
_cell.length_c   1.000
_cell.angle_alpha   90.00
_cell.angle_beta   90.00
_cell.angle_gamma   90.00
#
_symmetry.space_group_name_H-M   'P 1'
#
loop_
_entity.id
_entity.type
_entity.pdbx_description
1 polymer ?
#
loop_
_entity_poly.entity_id
_entity_poly.type
_entity_poly.pdbx_seq_one_letter_code
_entity_poly.pdbx_strand_id
1 'polypeptide(L)'
;MNEEQQHALASIQFGSVLGPDEVWGPLNYHVDGLHPRAADEITRAVRAAKNRPNSTPTGLVLSGERGVGKTHMLGWLRHHVQHEGGAFFMPKLIDGQSFWSGAVHGLVSQLLGSDGGQLGRMLGTLAELTGCSKELRMRLRGTLAVGKPDLEEFIDLVAAFDPQVALDCQDTLRALVLFQAKRNLQEIGDIFLTLEDGIDQADQLAWGFRRRNRVAQLVFHDICRLFALTGPVVLAIDQIDSVIAQSTQAPDEGSLADRLADGLMRLREETTRTLIVAACIPKSWELIAHRAVNSAADRFTVLELSTAMPSAAVATAIVERHLGSLYGEEGFEPPYPTWPVLPCAFDGPLVASYTPRRLLQQIEEHVRLCLAENVISELGDFGRPAQHIAAASTTPAPADLAVLDDHFAKLRAAADVVAPLDPQYEDNRMYSLLNAALRCYVLERGDSGRELTVDPPTVVRQTLHARLRRTLDEATEDEEQWGFRAIAHGHPRAVLTRLRSACLEAGVQPGVAKRHLVILRNTPFSPGPVTTAAVAEFEAAHGIAVPISSDDLRTFAALEAMLADADPRFLGWLAVRRPASRSQLLSRVLADLGSGVIAEEQHSAVVVDEHPAPAVVTEDVVATEDIVVTDPEPVVTEVDREDSSSILLGRSVETGAGLRVPLVQLRKHTAVFAGSGSGKTVLLRRLVEEAALQGVSSILVDTNNDLARLGDRWPSPPATWGNHDPERAERYFTDTEVVIWTPRREAGRPIALNPLPDFSGVLDDPDEFRTSIDASVASLIPRTGLTRGKAAKGTAVLTEALGHFAKNGGSELNAFVTLLGNLPESVSKIRDAGRLAADMADELSAAMINDPVFGGAGERLDPGVLLTPAAGKRARISVISCIGLPTEKQRQTFVNQLELALFAWIKRNPAGDRPLGGLLVLDEAQTFVPSNGSTVSSESTIKLATQARKYGLGLVYATQAPKALHNLVTGNAATQFYGLLNAAVQIQAAKELARAKGGRVDDISRLTAGRFYGAVEGLGFNKVNVPMCLSHHPSSALTEEEVLRRARGEA
;
A
#
# COMPACT_ATOMS: atom_id res chain seq x y z
N MET A 1 22.46 28.59 -34.37
CA MET A 1 21.26 27.80 -34.73
C MET A 1 20.35 28.69 -35.57
N ASN A 2 19.72 28.21 -36.65
CA ASN A 2 18.71 28.99 -37.37
C ASN A 2 17.30 28.75 -36.78
N GLU A 3 16.32 29.60 -37.11
CA GLU A 3 14.96 29.53 -36.53
C GLU A 3 14.28 28.17 -36.78
N GLU A 4 14.49 27.58 -37.96
CA GLU A 4 13.93 26.28 -38.34
C GLU A 4 14.52 25.12 -37.52
N GLN A 5 15.83 25.11 -37.30
CA GLN A 5 16.52 24.13 -36.44
C GLN A 5 16.16 24.32 -34.96
N GLN A 6 16.00 25.57 -34.52
CA GLN A 6 15.57 25.87 -33.16
C GLN A 6 14.15 25.36 -32.91
N HIS A 7 13.26 25.55 -33.88
CA HIS A 7 11.89 25.03 -33.84
C HIS A 7 11.87 23.50 -33.80
N ALA A 8 12.61 22.86 -34.69
CA ALA A 8 12.71 21.40 -34.76
C ALA A 8 13.34 20.77 -33.50
N LEU A 9 14.33 21.42 -32.88
CA LEU A 9 14.90 20.94 -31.60
C LEU A 9 13.96 21.20 -30.42
N ALA A 10 13.23 22.33 -30.43
CA ALA A 10 12.27 22.66 -29.37
C ALA A 10 11.06 21.72 -29.32
N SER A 11 10.71 21.09 -30.45
CA SER A 11 9.66 20.07 -30.51
C SER A 11 10.08 18.71 -29.93
N ILE A 12 11.38 18.48 -29.69
CA ILE A 12 11.89 17.24 -29.10
C ILE A 12 11.62 17.23 -27.60
N GLN A 13 10.49 16.65 -27.23
CA GLN A 13 10.15 16.29 -25.87
C GLN A 13 9.74 14.82 -25.85
N PHE A 14 10.65 13.94 -25.44
CA PHE A 14 10.27 12.56 -25.21
C PHE A 14 9.47 12.51 -23.92
N GLY A 15 8.16 12.23 -23.98
CA GLY A 15 7.31 12.11 -22.80
C GLY A 15 8.00 11.26 -21.73
N SER A 16 8.41 11.89 -20.62
CA SER A 16 9.29 11.25 -19.63
C SER A 16 8.60 10.08 -18.91
N VAL A 17 7.28 9.96 -19.02
CA VAL A 17 6.48 8.82 -18.57
C VAL A 17 5.49 8.40 -19.65
N LEU A 18 5.75 7.27 -20.35
CA LEU A 18 4.74 6.63 -21.19
C LEU A 18 3.62 6.12 -20.27
N GLY A 19 2.49 6.80 -20.25
CA GLY A 19 1.31 6.38 -19.49
C GLY A 19 0.54 5.24 -20.18
N PRO A 20 -0.43 4.58 -19.50
CA PRO A 20 -1.28 3.54 -20.09
C PRO A 20 -2.07 4.03 -21.31
N ASP A 21 -2.24 5.34 -21.41
CA ASP A 21 -3.06 6.02 -22.40
C ASP A 21 -2.35 6.03 -23.77
N GLU A 22 -1.01 5.95 -23.80
CA GLU A 22 -0.21 5.88 -25.03
C GLU A 22 -0.27 4.53 -25.73
N VAL A 23 -0.67 3.45 -25.02
CA VAL A 23 -0.96 2.14 -25.63
C VAL A 23 -1.97 2.29 -26.79
N TRP A 24 -2.86 3.27 -26.68
CA TRP A 24 -3.91 3.57 -27.66
C TRP A 24 -3.45 4.49 -28.80
N GLY A 25 -2.28 5.13 -28.66
CA GLY A 25 -1.65 5.91 -29.71
C GLY A 25 -1.16 5.06 -30.88
N PRO A 26 -0.83 5.68 -32.04
CA PRO A 26 -0.26 4.97 -33.17
C PRO A 26 1.14 4.43 -32.83
N LEU A 27 1.47 3.23 -33.34
CA LEU A 27 2.77 2.56 -33.15
C LEU A 27 3.87 3.14 -34.03
N ASN A 28 3.99 4.47 -34.06
CA ASN A 28 4.96 5.16 -34.90
C ASN A 28 6.41 4.78 -34.55
N TYR A 29 6.63 4.28 -33.34
CA TYR A 29 7.95 4.06 -32.75
C TYR A 29 8.39 2.59 -32.69
N HIS A 30 7.71 1.64 -33.36
CA HIS A 30 7.83 0.22 -32.96
C HIS A 30 9.23 -0.40 -32.86
N VAL A 31 10.09 -0.52 -33.87
CA VAL A 31 11.37 -1.27 -33.82
C VAL A 31 11.26 -2.76 -33.48
N ASP A 32 11.34 -3.57 -34.52
CA ASP A 32 11.48 -5.02 -34.42
C ASP A 32 12.82 -5.40 -33.76
N GLY A 33 12.80 -6.40 -32.88
CA GLY A 33 14.01 -6.98 -32.29
C GLY A 33 14.41 -6.49 -30.90
N LEU A 34 13.65 -5.57 -30.27
CA LEU A 34 13.91 -5.16 -28.89
C LEU A 34 13.67 -6.32 -27.88
N HIS A 35 12.55 -7.03 -28.02
CA HIS A 35 12.19 -8.19 -27.17
C HIS A 35 11.63 -9.35 -28.02
N PRO A 36 12.46 -9.99 -28.86
CA PRO A 36 11.98 -10.94 -29.87
C PRO A 36 11.29 -12.18 -29.24
N ARG A 37 11.85 -12.70 -28.14
CA ARG A 37 11.27 -13.85 -27.43
C ARG A 37 9.87 -13.56 -26.87
N ALA A 38 9.68 -12.38 -26.29
CA ALA A 38 8.39 -11.99 -25.75
C ALA A 38 7.36 -11.80 -26.88
N ALA A 39 7.75 -11.15 -27.98
CA ALA A 39 6.89 -10.98 -29.15
C ALA A 39 6.46 -12.32 -29.77
N ASP A 40 7.38 -13.29 -29.89
CA ASP A 40 7.09 -14.63 -30.42
C ASP A 40 6.10 -15.41 -29.54
N GLU A 41 6.28 -15.39 -28.23
CA GLU A 41 5.38 -16.07 -27.28
C GLU A 41 3.99 -15.43 -27.26
N ILE A 42 3.91 -14.09 -27.26
CA ILE A 42 2.63 -13.37 -27.36
C ILE A 42 1.92 -13.73 -28.66
N THR A 43 2.62 -13.69 -29.80
CA THR A 43 2.06 -14.04 -31.11
C THR A 43 1.50 -15.47 -31.10
N ARG A 44 2.24 -16.41 -30.50
CA ARG A 44 1.79 -17.80 -30.35
C ARG A 44 0.53 -17.91 -29.49
N ALA A 45 0.47 -17.19 -28.38
CA ALA A 45 -0.67 -17.17 -27.47
C ALA A 45 -1.94 -16.59 -28.12
N VAL A 46 -1.81 -15.46 -28.84
CA VAL A 46 -2.92 -14.84 -29.59
C VAL A 46 -3.43 -15.77 -30.67
N ARG A 47 -2.53 -16.40 -31.44
CA ARG A 47 -2.91 -17.38 -32.47
C ARG A 47 -3.59 -18.61 -31.88
N ALA A 48 -3.14 -19.08 -30.71
CA ALA A 48 -3.79 -20.19 -30.00
C ALA A 48 -5.22 -19.83 -29.57
N ALA A 49 -5.43 -18.64 -29.00
CA ALA A 49 -6.76 -18.15 -28.65
C ALA A 49 -7.67 -17.99 -29.88
N LYS A 50 -7.12 -17.51 -31.01
CA LYS A 50 -7.86 -17.40 -32.28
C LYS A 50 -8.36 -18.76 -32.76
N ASN A 51 -7.50 -19.78 -32.73
CA ASN A 51 -7.77 -21.12 -33.25
C ASN A 51 -8.58 -22.02 -32.30
N ARG A 52 -8.68 -21.68 -31.00
CA ARG A 52 -9.35 -22.49 -29.98
C ARG A 52 -10.42 -21.67 -29.23
N PRO A 53 -11.64 -21.55 -29.79
CA PRO A 53 -12.68 -20.65 -29.27
C PRO A 53 -13.17 -20.99 -27.84
N ASN A 54 -13.05 -22.25 -27.42
CA ASN A 54 -13.48 -22.69 -26.08
C ASN A 54 -12.32 -22.84 -25.08
N SER A 55 -11.11 -22.35 -25.41
CA SER A 55 -9.95 -22.48 -24.52
C SER A 55 -9.82 -21.31 -23.55
N THR A 56 -9.17 -21.57 -22.41
CA THR A 56 -8.68 -20.57 -21.46
C THR A 56 -7.15 -20.51 -21.56
N PRO A 57 -6.59 -19.59 -22.37
CA PRO A 57 -5.16 -19.45 -22.53
C PRO A 57 -4.40 -19.33 -21.19
N THR A 58 -3.14 -19.75 -21.18
CA THR A 58 -2.22 -19.41 -20.09
C THR A 58 -1.99 -17.89 -20.10
N GLY A 59 -2.07 -17.25 -18.94
CA GLY A 59 -1.77 -15.82 -18.84
C GLY A 59 -0.30 -15.56 -19.09
N LEU A 60 0.06 -14.33 -19.47
CA LEU A 60 1.44 -13.90 -19.67
C LEU A 60 1.77 -12.78 -18.70
N VAL A 61 3.01 -12.75 -18.22
CA VAL A 61 3.54 -11.66 -17.39
C VAL A 61 4.72 -11.04 -18.11
N LEU A 62 4.62 -9.76 -18.43
CA LEU A 62 5.72 -8.95 -18.93
C LEU A 62 6.50 -8.41 -17.74
N SER A 63 7.49 -9.19 -17.30
CA SER A 63 8.38 -8.84 -16.19
C SER A 63 9.58 -8.09 -16.73
N GLY A 64 9.89 -6.93 -16.15
CA GLY A 64 11.11 -6.22 -16.50
C GLY A 64 11.26 -4.92 -15.74
N GLU A 65 12.49 -4.44 -15.64
CA GLU A 65 12.82 -3.18 -14.94
C GLU A 65 12.13 -1.96 -15.59
N ARG A 66 12.26 -0.80 -14.95
CA ARG A 66 11.72 0.46 -15.47
C ARG A 66 12.35 0.84 -16.81
N GLY A 67 11.52 1.32 -17.74
CA GLY A 67 12.00 1.89 -19.01
C GLY A 67 12.42 0.86 -20.07
N VAL A 68 12.26 -0.44 -19.82
CA VAL A 68 12.58 -1.51 -20.79
C VAL A 68 11.58 -1.62 -21.95
N GLY A 69 10.43 -0.94 -21.88
CA GLY A 69 9.42 -0.93 -22.94
C GLY A 69 8.18 -1.81 -22.69
N LYS A 70 7.78 -2.03 -21.43
CA LYS A 70 6.55 -2.76 -21.06
C LYS A 70 5.31 -2.16 -21.73
N THR A 71 5.06 -0.87 -21.55
CA THR A 71 3.92 -0.14 -22.12
C THR A 71 3.94 -0.17 -23.66
N HIS A 72 5.12 -0.04 -24.25
CA HIS A 72 5.31 -0.18 -25.70
C HIS A 72 4.92 -1.57 -26.21
N MET A 73 5.31 -2.63 -25.49
CA MET A 73 4.93 -4.01 -25.82
C MET A 73 3.41 -4.22 -25.76
N LEU A 74 2.71 -3.60 -24.80
CA LEU A 74 1.25 -3.61 -24.73
C LEU A 74 0.62 -2.88 -25.94
N GLY A 75 1.20 -1.74 -26.34
CA GLY A 75 0.83 -1.02 -27.56
C GLY A 75 0.95 -1.90 -28.82
N TRP A 76 2.09 -2.58 -28.97
CA TRP A 76 2.33 -3.51 -30.06
C TRP A 76 1.33 -4.68 -30.05
N LEU A 77 1.10 -5.28 -28.89
CA LEU A 77 0.13 -6.37 -28.70
C LEU A 77 -1.28 -5.95 -29.10
N ARG A 78 -1.72 -4.73 -28.73
CA ARG A 78 -3.01 -4.17 -29.16
C ARG A 78 -3.13 -4.18 -30.68
N HIS A 79 -2.13 -3.65 -31.39
CA HIS A 79 -2.17 -3.62 -32.85
C HIS A 79 -2.13 -5.02 -33.46
N HIS A 80 -1.30 -5.91 -32.91
CA HIS A 80 -1.20 -7.29 -33.36
C HIS A 80 -2.54 -8.04 -33.22
N VAL A 81 -3.19 -7.99 -32.05
CA VAL A 81 -4.48 -8.68 -31.84
C VAL A 81 -5.59 -8.07 -32.69
N GLN A 82 -5.61 -6.74 -32.87
CA GLN A 82 -6.59 -6.07 -33.73
C GLN A 82 -6.39 -6.43 -35.21
N HIS A 83 -5.14 -6.55 -35.67
CA HIS A 83 -4.82 -7.03 -37.02
C HIS A 83 -5.27 -8.49 -37.24
N GLU A 84 -5.17 -9.33 -36.20
CA GLU A 84 -5.67 -10.71 -36.22
C GLU A 84 -7.20 -10.83 -36.11
N GLY A 85 -7.92 -9.71 -36.06
CA GLY A 85 -9.38 -9.65 -35.97
C GLY A 85 -9.93 -9.82 -34.55
N GLY A 86 -9.09 -9.65 -33.53
CA GLY A 86 -9.47 -9.71 -32.12
C GLY A 86 -9.71 -8.34 -31.47
N ALA A 87 -9.94 -8.37 -30.17
CA ALA A 87 -10.16 -7.18 -29.34
C ALA A 87 -9.12 -7.08 -28.23
N PHE A 88 -8.86 -5.85 -27.80
CA PHE A 88 -7.90 -5.51 -26.77
C PHE A 88 -8.57 -4.62 -25.74
N PHE A 89 -8.44 -4.95 -24.45
CA PHE A 89 -8.94 -4.12 -23.37
C PHE A 89 -7.88 -3.95 -22.29
N MET A 90 -7.89 -2.79 -21.65
CA MET A 90 -7.14 -2.50 -20.44
C MET A 90 -8.11 -2.22 -19.30
N PRO A 91 -8.46 -3.22 -18.49
CA PRO A 91 -9.27 -3.02 -17.29
C PRO A 91 -8.54 -2.11 -16.31
N LYS A 92 -9.29 -1.25 -15.60
CA LYS A 92 -8.73 -0.47 -14.49
C LYS A 92 -8.77 -1.27 -13.21
N LEU A 93 -7.60 -1.42 -12.58
CA LEU A 93 -7.48 -2.01 -11.26
C LEU A 93 -7.81 -0.95 -10.20
N ILE A 94 -8.88 -1.20 -9.45
CA ILE A 94 -9.33 -0.35 -8.33
C ILE A 94 -9.42 -1.25 -7.09
N ASP A 95 -9.10 -0.71 -5.90
CA ASP A 95 -9.12 -1.48 -4.65
C ASP A 95 -10.56 -1.81 -4.16
N GLY A 96 -10.69 -2.95 -3.46
CA GLY A 96 -11.84 -3.28 -2.62
C GLY A 96 -13.11 -3.75 -3.35
N GLN A 97 -14.26 -3.32 -2.83
CA GLN A 97 -15.60 -3.73 -3.30
C GLN A 97 -15.94 -3.25 -4.73
N SER A 98 -15.14 -2.35 -5.31
CA SER A 98 -15.41 -1.69 -6.60
C SER A 98 -14.58 -2.22 -7.77
N PHE A 99 -13.79 -3.29 -7.60
CA PHE A 99 -12.92 -3.86 -8.65
C PHE A 99 -13.65 -4.07 -9.99
N TRP A 100 -14.82 -4.72 -9.96
CA TRP A 100 -15.57 -5.02 -11.18
C TRP A 100 -16.14 -3.77 -11.85
N SER A 101 -16.57 -2.79 -11.07
CA SER A 101 -17.05 -1.51 -11.61
C SER A 101 -15.94 -0.75 -12.31
N GLY A 102 -14.71 -0.76 -11.75
CA GLY A 102 -13.51 -0.25 -12.40
C GLY A 102 -13.15 -1.00 -13.68
N ALA A 103 -13.20 -2.33 -13.65
CA ALA A 103 -12.93 -3.17 -14.82
C ALA A 103 -13.93 -2.89 -15.96
N VAL A 104 -15.23 -2.87 -15.68
CA VAL A 104 -16.27 -2.54 -16.69
C VAL A 104 -16.06 -1.13 -17.23
N HIS A 105 -15.78 -0.16 -16.35
CA HIS A 105 -15.52 1.21 -16.79
C HIS A 105 -14.33 1.29 -17.76
N GLY A 106 -13.23 0.59 -17.45
CA GLY A 106 -12.08 0.45 -18.34
C GLY A 106 -12.46 -0.13 -19.70
N LEU A 107 -13.24 -1.21 -19.75
CA LEU A 107 -13.72 -1.81 -20.99
C LEU A 107 -14.60 -0.84 -21.80
N VAL A 108 -15.62 -0.25 -21.16
CA VAL A 108 -16.59 0.65 -21.82
C VAL A 108 -15.89 1.87 -22.41
N SER A 109 -14.90 2.43 -21.71
CA SER A 109 -14.10 3.56 -22.19
C SER A 109 -13.32 3.28 -23.48
N GLN A 110 -13.14 2.00 -23.85
CA GLN A 110 -12.32 1.55 -24.98
C GLN A 110 -13.14 0.90 -26.10
N LEU A 111 -14.48 0.98 -26.03
CA LEU A 111 -15.39 0.44 -27.03
C LEU A 111 -15.45 1.29 -28.30
N LEU A 112 -15.44 2.62 -28.15
CA LEU A 112 -15.58 3.60 -29.24
C LEU A 112 -14.22 4.11 -29.73
N GLY A 113 -14.17 4.60 -30.98
CA GLY A 113 -12.97 5.17 -31.62
C GLY A 113 -13.31 5.78 -32.99
N SER A 114 -12.32 6.43 -33.62
CA SER A 114 -12.49 7.20 -34.87
C SER A 114 -13.09 6.40 -36.04
N ASP A 115 -12.75 5.11 -36.17
CA ASP A 115 -13.25 4.22 -37.24
C ASP A 115 -14.42 3.30 -36.78
N GLY A 116 -15.25 3.77 -35.85
CA GLY A 116 -16.34 2.97 -35.24
C GLY A 116 -15.88 2.07 -34.10
N GLY A 117 -14.61 2.16 -33.69
CA GLY A 117 -14.06 1.51 -32.51
C GLY A 117 -14.02 -0.02 -32.56
N GLN A 118 -13.68 -0.63 -31.43
CA GLN A 118 -13.68 -2.09 -31.28
C GLN A 118 -15.11 -2.65 -31.28
N LEU A 119 -16.06 -1.87 -30.75
CA LEU A 119 -17.48 -2.22 -30.70
C LEU A 119 -18.11 -2.30 -32.08
N GLY A 120 -17.89 -1.31 -32.95
CA GLY A 120 -18.42 -1.34 -34.31
C GLY A 120 -17.89 -2.52 -35.14
N ARG A 121 -16.62 -2.90 -34.94
CA ARG A 121 -16.02 -4.10 -35.56
C ARG A 121 -16.67 -5.38 -35.03
N MET A 122 -16.80 -5.51 -33.71
CA MET A 122 -17.45 -6.67 -33.10
C MET A 122 -18.90 -6.82 -33.55
N LEU A 123 -19.72 -5.75 -33.48
CA LEU A 123 -21.11 -5.78 -33.95
C LEU A 123 -21.20 -6.08 -35.44
N GLY A 124 -20.28 -5.54 -36.24
CA GLY A 124 -20.18 -5.83 -37.67
C GLY A 124 -19.92 -7.31 -37.96
N THR A 125 -18.92 -7.90 -37.30
CA THR A 125 -18.57 -9.32 -37.46
C THR A 125 -19.66 -10.23 -36.93
N LEU A 126 -20.24 -9.93 -35.77
CA LEU A 126 -21.34 -10.71 -35.20
C LEU A 126 -22.57 -10.70 -36.12
N ALA A 127 -22.91 -9.55 -36.69
CA ALA A 127 -24.00 -9.42 -37.65
C ALA A 127 -23.73 -10.16 -38.98
N GLU A 128 -22.46 -10.30 -39.38
CA GLU A 128 -22.08 -11.14 -40.51
C GLU A 128 -22.23 -12.63 -40.19
N LEU A 129 -21.80 -13.07 -39.00
CA LEU A 129 -21.92 -14.46 -38.53
C LEU A 129 -23.38 -14.90 -38.37
N THR A 130 -24.27 -14.02 -37.94
CA THR A 130 -25.70 -14.30 -37.76
C THR A 130 -26.53 -14.12 -39.03
N GLY A 131 -25.91 -13.68 -40.14
CA GLY A 131 -26.59 -13.52 -41.43
C GLY A 131 -27.51 -12.29 -41.53
N CYS A 132 -27.28 -11.25 -40.72
CA CYS A 132 -28.07 -10.01 -40.75
C CYS A 132 -28.11 -9.37 -42.14
N SER A 133 -29.22 -8.69 -42.47
CA SER A 133 -29.34 -7.91 -43.70
C SER A 133 -28.31 -6.77 -43.77
N LYS A 134 -27.97 -6.32 -44.99
CA LYS A 134 -27.02 -5.19 -45.18
C LYS A 134 -27.49 -3.93 -44.47
N GLU A 135 -28.80 -3.70 -44.43
CA GLU A 135 -29.43 -2.55 -43.79
C GLU A 135 -29.30 -2.61 -42.26
N LEU A 136 -29.61 -3.76 -41.66
CA LEU A 136 -29.46 -3.98 -40.22
C LEU A 136 -27.99 -3.82 -39.78
N ARG A 137 -27.03 -4.32 -40.57
CA ARG A 137 -25.59 -4.11 -40.29
C ARG A 137 -25.21 -2.62 -40.26
N MET A 138 -25.76 -1.80 -41.15
CA MET A 138 -25.50 -0.36 -41.18
C MET A 138 -26.09 0.36 -39.95
N ARG A 139 -27.25 -0.09 -39.45
CA ARG A 139 -27.84 0.40 -38.19
C ARG A 139 -27.00 0.01 -36.99
N LEU A 140 -26.61 -1.26 -36.88
CA LEU A 140 -25.78 -1.77 -35.77
C LEU A 140 -24.40 -1.11 -35.69
N ARG A 141 -23.81 -0.73 -36.83
CA ARG A 141 -22.54 0.04 -36.87
C ARG A 141 -22.71 1.53 -36.51
N GLY A 142 -23.93 2.00 -36.27
CA GLY A 142 -24.23 3.41 -35.97
C GLY A 142 -24.20 4.34 -37.19
N THR A 143 -24.23 3.79 -38.42
CA THR A 143 -24.32 4.58 -39.66
C THR A 143 -25.74 5.06 -39.92
N LEU A 144 -26.73 4.22 -39.59
CA LEU A 144 -28.15 4.54 -39.64
C LEU A 144 -28.74 4.52 -38.22
N ALA A 145 -29.89 5.19 -38.02
CA ALA A 145 -30.59 5.15 -36.75
C ALA A 145 -31.16 3.74 -36.48
N VAL A 146 -30.98 3.27 -35.24
CA VAL A 146 -31.48 1.98 -34.78
C VAL A 146 -32.82 2.14 -34.07
N GLY A 147 -33.78 1.25 -34.35
CA GLY A 147 -35.06 1.16 -33.67
C GLY A 147 -35.20 -0.12 -32.83
N LYS A 148 -36.27 -0.19 -32.02
CA LYS A 148 -36.60 -1.38 -31.23
C LYS A 148 -36.76 -2.66 -32.08
N PRO A 149 -37.45 -2.65 -33.25
CA PRO A 149 -37.59 -3.85 -34.07
C PRO A 149 -36.25 -4.37 -34.59
N ASP A 150 -35.31 -3.48 -34.92
CA ASP A 150 -33.96 -3.87 -35.37
C ASP A 150 -33.19 -4.60 -34.26
N LEU A 151 -33.34 -4.15 -33.00
CA LEU A 151 -32.76 -4.80 -31.82
C LEU A 151 -33.38 -6.17 -31.56
N GLU A 152 -34.71 -6.29 -31.68
CA GLU A 152 -35.41 -7.58 -31.50
C GLU A 152 -34.99 -8.58 -32.58
N GLU A 153 -34.97 -8.16 -33.85
CA GLU A 153 -34.48 -8.98 -34.97
C GLU A 153 -33.04 -9.43 -34.72
N PHE A 154 -32.15 -8.53 -34.32
CA PHE A 154 -30.76 -8.87 -34.06
C PHE A 154 -30.59 -9.87 -32.90
N ILE A 155 -31.34 -9.68 -31.82
CA ILE A 155 -31.31 -10.59 -30.66
C ILE A 155 -31.83 -11.98 -31.03
N ASP A 156 -32.89 -12.08 -31.84
CA ASP A 156 -33.43 -13.36 -32.32
C ASP A 156 -32.43 -14.08 -33.24
N LEU A 157 -31.74 -13.35 -34.11
CA LEU A 157 -30.67 -13.89 -34.96
C LEU A 157 -29.48 -14.39 -34.14
N VAL A 158 -29.09 -13.67 -33.08
CA VAL A 158 -28.06 -14.14 -32.13
C VAL A 158 -28.54 -15.36 -31.36
N ALA A 159 -29.81 -15.42 -30.96
CA ALA A 159 -30.39 -16.58 -30.27
C ALA A 159 -30.41 -17.84 -31.15
N ALA A 160 -30.58 -17.69 -32.46
CA ALA A 160 -30.46 -18.79 -33.41
C ALA A 160 -29.00 -19.26 -33.59
N PHE A 161 -28.02 -18.35 -33.48
CA PHE A 161 -26.60 -18.65 -33.63
C PHE A 161 -25.97 -19.25 -32.36
N ASP A 162 -26.19 -18.63 -31.21
CA ASP A 162 -25.76 -19.10 -29.89
C ASP A 162 -26.86 -18.84 -28.85
N PRO A 163 -27.70 -19.85 -28.56
CA PRO A 163 -28.83 -19.72 -27.63
C PRO A 163 -28.40 -19.33 -26.21
N GLN A 164 -27.22 -19.78 -25.77
CA GLN A 164 -26.75 -19.54 -24.41
C GLN A 164 -26.28 -18.09 -24.26
N VAL A 165 -25.52 -17.57 -25.23
CA VAL A 165 -25.11 -16.16 -25.22
C VAL A 165 -26.31 -15.23 -25.33
N ALA A 166 -27.30 -15.55 -26.16
CA ALA A 166 -28.52 -14.75 -26.22
C ALA A 166 -29.30 -14.77 -24.91
N LEU A 167 -29.40 -15.92 -24.23
CA LEU A 167 -30.08 -16.00 -22.94
C LEU A 167 -29.38 -15.13 -21.89
N ASP A 168 -28.06 -15.30 -21.76
CA ASP A 168 -27.26 -14.71 -20.70
C ASP A 168 -26.99 -13.22 -20.94
N CYS A 169 -26.63 -12.84 -22.17
CA CYS A 169 -26.04 -11.54 -22.50
C CYS A 169 -26.97 -10.57 -23.28
N GLN A 170 -28.22 -10.93 -23.59
CA GLN A 170 -29.12 -10.09 -24.42
C GLN A 170 -29.25 -8.63 -23.98
N ASP A 171 -29.38 -8.37 -22.68
CA ASP A 171 -29.58 -7.02 -22.18
C ASP A 171 -28.29 -6.20 -22.33
N THR A 172 -27.14 -6.83 -22.10
CA THR A 172 -25.82 -6.22 -22.36
C THR A 172 -25.62 -5.98 -23.86
N LEU A 173 -26.04 -6.90 -24.73
CA LEU A 173 -25.98 -6.70 -26.18
C LEU A 173 -26.87 -5.55 -26.64
N ARG A 174 -28.08 -5.41 -26.09
CA ARG A 174 -28.95 -4.24 -26.33
C ARG A 174 -28.26 -2.96 -25.89
N ALA A 175 -27.69 -2.93 -24.69
CA ALA A 175 -26.97 -1.77 -24.17
C ALA A 175 -25.78 -1.39 -25.05
N LEU A 176 -25.01 -2.36 -25.55
CA LEU A 176 -23.89 -2.12 -26.46
C LEU A 176 -24.34 -1.53 -27.81
N VAL A 177 -25.45 -2.01 -28.39
CA VAL A 177 -26.00 -1.43 -29.63
C VAL A 177 -26.50 0.00 -29.40
N LEU A 178 -27.15 0.27 -28.26
CA LEU A 178 -27.55 1.63 -27.89
C LEU A 178 -26.35 2.53 -27.60
N PHE A 179 -25.29 2.00 -26.97
CA PHE A 179 -24.04 2.71 -26.72
C PHE A 179 -23.30 3.09 -28.01
N GLN A 180 -23.38 2.25 -29.05
CA GLN A 180 -22.86 2.56 -30.39
C GLN A 180 -23.73 3.60 -31.13
N ALA A 181 -25.00 3.74 -30.77
CA ALA A 181 -25.92 4.65 -31.44
C ALA A 181 -25.65 6.11 -31.04
N LYS A 182 -25.70 7.03 -32.01
CA LYS A 182 -25.45 8.46 -31.77
C LYS A 182 -26.59 9.11 -30.97
N ARG A 183 -26.30 10.24 -30.30
CA ARG A 183 -27.23 11.11 -29.53
C ARG A 183 -27.70 10.46 -28.23
N ASN A 184 -28.92 10.79 -27.77
CA ASN A 184 -29.46 10.41 -26.46
C ASN A 184 -29.52 8.89 -26.20
N LEU A 185 -29.39 8.04 -27.23
CA LEU A 185 -29.41 6.58 -27.07
C LEU A 185 -28.11 6.05 -26.45
N GLN A 186 -26.98 6.71 -26.74
CA GLN A 186 -25.69 6.36 -26.15
C GLN A 186 -25.74 6.40 -24.62
N GLU A 187 -26.43 7.40 -24.08
CA GLU A 187 -26.58 7.59 -22.64
C GLU A 187 -27.35 6.45 -21.97
N ILE A 188 -28.37 5.89 -22.64
CA ILE A 188 -29.12 4.73 -22.13
C ILE A 188 -28.20 3.50 -22.05
N GLY A 189 -27.40 3.27 -23.09
CA GLY A 189 -26.42 2.19 -23.11
C GLY A 189 -25.36 2.35 -22.02
N ASP A 190 -24.81 3.56 -21.88
CA ASP A 190 -23.78 3.87 -20.87
C ASP A 190 -24.32 3.69 -19.44
N ILE A 191 -25.53 4.18 -19.16
CA ILE A 191 -26.20 4.02 -17.86
C ILE A 191 -26.37 2.53 -17.53
N PHE A 192 -26.82 1.70 -18.47
CA PHE A 192 -26.99 0.26 -18.22
C PHE A 192 -25.66 -0.44 -17.92
N LEU A 193 -24.60 -0.07 -18.63
CA LEU A 193 -23.29 -0.72 -18.51
C LEU A 193 -22.53 -0.27 -17.25
N THR A 194 -22.70 0.98 -16.80
CA THR A 194 -21.84 1.57 -15.76
C THR A 194 -22.53 1.88 -14.44
N LEU A 195 -23.86 2.07 -14.40
CA LEU A 195 -24.58 2.39 -13.16
C LEU A 195 -25.29 1.17 -12.55
N GLU A 196 -25.10 0.96 -11.24
CA GLU A 196 -25.76 -0.12 -10.48
C GLU A 196 -27.29 0.01 -10.45
N ASP A 197 -27.82 1.23 -10.45
CA ASP A 197 -29.27 1.49 -10.51
C ASP A 197 -29.86 1.21 -11.90
N GLY A 198 -28.99 1.15 -12.93
CA GLY A 198 -29.33 0.91 -14.31
C GLY A 198 -30.30 1.92 -14.92
N ILE A 199 -31.10 1.47 -15.89
CA ILE A 199 -31.96 2.34 -16.70
C ILE A 199 -33.35 2.57 -16.08
N ASP A 200 -34.05 3.60 -16.57
CA ASP A 200 -35.43 3.86 -16.17
C ASP A 200 -36.41 2.81 -16.67
N GLN A 201 -37.56 2.71 -15.99
CA GLN A 201 -38.63 1.80 -16.41
C GLN A 201 -39.18 2.19 -17.80
N ALA A 202 -39.19 3.49 -18.12
CA ALA A 202 -39.57 3.97 -19.45
C ALA A 202 -38.61 3.44 -20.53
N ASP A 203 -37.29 3.58 -20.31
CA ASP A 203 -36.27 3.10 -21.24
C ASP A 203 -36.26 1.57 -21.35
N GLN A 204 -36.46 0.88 -20.22
CA GLN A 204 -36.56 -0.58 -20.17
C GLN A 204 -37.67 -1.09 -21.11
N LEU A 205 -38.87 -0.52 -21.01
CA LEU A 205 -40.01 -0.88 -21.84
C LEU A 205 -39.84 -0.44 -23.30
N ALA A 206 -39.29 0.77 -23.51
CA ALA A 206 -39.05 1.33 -24.82
C ALA A 206 -38.07 0.48 -25.66
N TRP A 207 -37.03 -0.08 -25.02
CA TRP A 207 -35.96 -0.80 -25.71
C TRP A 207 -35.92 -2.31 -25.44
N GLY A 208 -36.90 -2.84 -24.70
CA GLY A 208 -37.10 -4.29 -24.55
C GLY A 208 -36.08 -4.99 -23.64
N PHE A 209 -35.55 -4.28 -22.64
CA PHE A 209 -34.66 -4.86 -21.64
C PHE A 209 -35.43 -5.77 -20.67
N ARG A 210 -34.92 -6.97 -20.39
CA ARG A 210 -35.55 -7.86 -19.39
C ARG A 210 -35.29 -7.38 -17.97
N ARG A 211 -34.10 -6.85 -17.70
CA ARG A 211 -33.70 -6.30 -16.41
C ARG A 211 -33.36 -4.81 -16.53
N ARG A 212 -33.59 -4.06 -15.46
CA ARG A 212 -33.23 -2.63 -15.41
C ARG A 212 -31.75 -2.41 -15.14
N ASN A 213 -31.13 -3.32 -14.40
CA ASN A 213 -29.74 -3.26 -14.02
C ASN A 213 -29.08 -4.64 -14.09
N ARG A 214 -27.76 -4.63 -14.04
CA ARG A 214 -26.93 -5.83 -14.02
C ARG A 214 -25.68 -5.54 -13.21
N VAL A 215 -25.25 -6.50 -12.37
CA VAL A 215 -24.06 -6.33 -11.53
C VAL A 215 -22.82 -6.23 -12.42
N ALA A 216 -21.87 -5.35 -12.08
CA ALA A 216 -20.69 -5.06 -12.90
C ALA A 216 -19.90 -6.32 -13.32
N GLN A 217 -19.74 -7.29 -12.43
CA GLN A 217 -19.07 -8.57 -12.76
C GLN A 217 -19.74 -9.30 -13.93
N LEU A 218 -21.08 -9.34 -13.95
CA LEU A 218 -21.83 -9.97 -15.03
C LEU A 218 -21.79 -9.15 -16.32
N VAL A 219 -21.76 -7.81 -16.23
CA VAL A 219 -21.56 -6.94 -17.41
C VAL A 219 -20.17 -7.17 -18.01
N PHE A 220 -19.14 -7.25 -17.18
CA PHE A 220 -17.77 -7.56 -17.59
C PHE A 220 -17.71 -8.90 -18.33
N HIS A 221 -18.27 -9.95 -17.72
CA HIS A 221 -18.34 -11.28 -18.31
C HIS A 221 -19.07 -11.26 -19.66
N ASP A 222 -20.23 -10.62 -19.73
CA ASP A 222 -21.03 -10.53 -20.95
C ASP A 222 -20.28 -9.82 -22.09
N ILE A 223 -19.61 -8.69 -21.79
CA ILE A 223 -18.80 -7.97 -22.80
C ILE A 223 -17.70 -8.88 -23.33
N CYS A 224 -16.88 -9.46 -22.44
CA CYS A 224 -15.79 -10.36 -22.83
C CYS A 224 -16.30 -11.53 -23.68
N ARG A 225 -17.43 -12.14 -23.28
CA ARG A 225 -18.04 -13.28 -24.00
C ARG A 225 -18.58 -12.89 -25.37
N LEU A 226 -19.22 -11.73 -25.50
CA LEU A 226 -19.71 -11.21 -26.80
C LEU A 226 -18.55 -10.92 -27.76
N PHE A 227 -17.46 -10.32 -27.27
CA PHE A 227 -16.27 -10.10 -28.09
C PHE A 227 -15.58 -11.42 -28.47
N ALA A 228 -15.51 -12.39 -27.55
CA ALA A 228 -14.92 -13.72 -27.78
C ALA A 228 -15.64 -14.53 -28.89
N LEU A 229 -16.92 -14.25 -29.18
CA LEU A 229 -17.61 -14.84 -30.34
C LEU A 229 -16.98 -14.42 -31.67
N THR A 230 -16.46 -13.18 -31.73
CA THR A 230 -15.98 -12.58 -32.99
C THR A 230 -14.48 -12.77 -33.22
N GLY A 231 -13.69 -12.94 -32.16
CA GLY A 231 -12.23 -13.09 -32.27
C GLY A 231 -11.55 -13.33 -30.92
N PRO A 232 -10.21 -13.45 -30.87
CA PRO A 232 -9.48 -13.52 -29.61
C PRO A 232 -9.60 -12.20 -28.83
N VAL A 233 -9.71 -12.29 -27.51
CA VAL A 233 -9.73 -11.12 -26.62
C VAL A 233 -8.42 -11.06 -25.86
N VAL A 234 -7.83 -9.88 -25.71
CA VAL A 234 -6.67 -9.63 -24.85
C VAL A 234 -7.09 -8.68 -23.74
N LEU A 235 -6.84 -9.06 -22.49
CA LEU A 235 -6.95 -8.21 -21.32
C LEU A 235 -5.54 -7.84 -20.84
N ALA A 236 -5.12 -6.61 -21.10
CA ALA A 236 -3.84 -6.09 -20.68
C ALA A 236 -3.97 -5.32 -19.36
N ILE A 237 -3.25 -5.76 -18.35
CA ILE A 237 -3.28 -5.18 -17.01
C ILE A 237 -1.94 -4.47 -16.82
N ASP A 238 -2.01 -3.15 -16.74
CA ASP A 238 -0.88 -2.26 -16.51
C ASP A 238 -1.00 -1.63 -15.11
N GLN A 239 0.05 -0.92 -14.65
CA GLN A 239 0.05 -0.13 -13.41
C GLN A 239 -0.08 -0.92 -12.09
N ILE A 240 0.11 -2.24 -12.13
CA ILE A 240 0.19 -3.09 -10.92
C ILE A 240 1.20 -2.51 -9.92
N ASP A 241 2.33 -2.04 -10.44
CA ASP A 241 3.43 -1.48 -9.65
C ASP A 241 2.99 -0.23 -8.89
N SER A 242 2.36 0.73 -9.57
CA SER A 242 1.84 1.95 -8.94
C SER A 242 0.77 1.67 -7.88
N VAL A 243 -0.10 0.68 -8.10
CA VAL A 243 -1.15 0.29 -7.16
C VAL A 243 -0.53 -0.33 -5.89
N ILE A 244 0.49 -1.18 -6.05
CA ILE A 244 1.24 -1.74 -4.93
C ILE A 244 2.02 -0.65 -4.18
N ALA A 245 2.74 0.22 -4.90
CA ALA A 245 3.55 1.28 -4.32
C ALA A 245 2.71 2.30 -3.53
N GLN A 246 1.53 2.70 -4.04
CA GLN A 246 0.64 3.64 -3.35
C GLN A 246 0.04 3.05 -2.06
N SER A 247 0.01 1.73 -1.92
CA SER A 247 -0.47 1.04 -0.72
C SER A 247 0.57 0.89 0.39
N THR A 248 1.86 1.16 0.12
CA THR A 248 2.96 1.03 1.08
C THR A 248 2.83 1.92 2.32
N GLN A 249 1.99 2.94 2.27
CA GLN A 249 1.70 3.85 3.38
C GLN A 249 0.44 3.47 4.18
N ALA A 250 -0.37 2.52 3.70
CA ALA A 250 -1.52 1.99 4.41
C ALA A 250 -1.10 0.74 5.22
N PRO A 251 -1.65 0.53 6.43
CA PRO A 251 -1.28 -0.59 7.33
C PRO A 251 -1.63 -2.00 6.80
N ASP A 252 -2.01 -2.13 5.53
CA ASP A 252 -2.68 -3.30 4.94
C ASP A 252 -2.13 -3.70 3.54
N GLU A 253 -0.83 -3.46 3.26
CA GLU A 253 -0.13 -3.99 2.06
C GLU A 253 -0.29 -5.51 1.89
N GLY A 254 -0.57 -6.21 2.99
CA GLY A 254 -0.99 -7.60 3.06
C GLY A 254 -2.14 -7.92 2.09
N SER A 255 -3.20 -7.13 2.18
CA SER A 255 -4.50 -7.46 1.61
C SER A 255 -4.65 -7.06 0.14
N LEU A 256 -3.89 -6.07 -0.35
CA LEU A 256 -4.02 -5.59 -1.74
C LEU A 256 -3.40 -6.53 -2.78
N ALA A 257 -2.19 -7.05 -2.52
CA ALA A 257 -1.57 -8.04 -3.40
C ALA A 257 -2.40 -9.34 -3.48
N ASP A 258 -3.02 -9.74 -2.36
CA ASP A 258 -3.94 -10.88 -2.29
C ASP A 258 -5.22 -10.61 -3.11
N ARG A 259 -5.79 -9.41 -3.02
CA ARG A 259 -6.94 -8.99 -3.82
C ARG A 259 -6.63 -8.91 -5.31
N LEU A 260 -5.45 -8.40 -5.68
CA LEU A 260 -4.99 -8.36 -7.09
C LEU A 260 -4.77 -9.77 -7.64
N ALA A 261 -4.16 -10.67 -6.85
CA ALA A 261 -4.00 -12.07 -7.22
C ALA A 261 -5.35 -12.77 -7.42
N ASP A 262 -6.30 -12.59 -6.48
CA ASP A 262 -7.67 -13.13 -6.61
C ASP A 262 -8.39 -12.54 -7.83
N GLY A 263 -8.27 -11.23 -8.07
CA GLY A 263 -8.83 -10.56 -9.24
C GLY A 263 -8.31 -11.13 -10.56
N LEU A 264 -6.99 -11.31 -10.69
CA LEU A 264 -6.36 -11.94 -11.86
C LEU A 264 -6.84 -13.38 -12.09
N MET A 265 -7.03 -14.16 -11.01
CA MET A 265 -7.55 -15.51 -11.10
C MET A 265 -9.00 -15.53 -11.57
N ARG A 266 -9.87 -14.71 -10.98
CA ARG A 266 -11.27 -14.63 -11.36
C ARG A 266 -11.45 -14.17 -12.81
N LEU A 267 -10.71 -13.14 -13.23
CA LEU A 267 -10.70 -12.69 -14.62
C LEU A 267 -10.39 -13.85 -15.58
N ARG A 268 -9.46 -14.73 -15.22
CA ARG A 268 -9.08 -15.88 -16.05
C ARG A 268 -10.14 -16.99 -16.02
N GLU A 269 -10.71 -17.29 -14.87
CA GLU A 269 -11.71 -18.36 -14.69
C GLU A 269 -13.06 -18.01 -15.32
N GLU A 270 -13.39 -16.72 -15.35
CA GLU A 270 -14.68 -16.22 -15.85
C GLU A 270 -14.64 -15.84 -17.33
N THR A 271 -13.51 -15.89 -18.02
CA THR A 271 -13.40 -15.54 -19.44
C THR A 271 -12.98 -16.72 -20.31
N THR A 272 -13.48 -16.76 -21.55
CA THR A 272 -13.10 -17.76 -22.57
C THR A 272 -12.49 -17.05 -23.77
N ARG A 273 -11.61 -17.75 -24.50
CA ARG A 273 -10.90 -17.18 -25.67
C ARG A 273 -10.15 -15.87 -25.37
N THR A 274 -9.81 -15.67 -24.10
CA THR A 274 -9.28 -14.42 -23.57
C THR A 274 -7.88 -14.62 -23.00
N LEU A 275 -6.91 -13.87 -23.52
CA LEU A 275 -5.52 -13.87 -23.07
C LEU A 275 -5.31 -12.73 -22.07
N ILE A 276 -4.90 -13.05 -20.84
CA ILE A 276 -4.56 -12.05 -19.83
C ILE A 276 -3.06 -11.78 -19.89
N VAL A 277 -2.68 -10.51 -20.00
CA VAL A 277 -1.28 -10.06 -20.02
C VAL A 277 -1.08 -9.03 -18.92
N ALA A 278 -0.28 -9.36 -17.90
CA ALA A 278 0.05 -8.44 -16.81
C ALA A 278 1.44 -7.84 -17.03
N ALA A 279 1.58 -6.52 -16.95
CA ALA A 279 2.87 -5.83 -17.01
C ALA A 279 3.23 -5.32 -15.60
N CYS A 280 4.41 -5.71 -15.10
CA CYS A 280 4.89 -5.29 -13.79
C CYS A 280 6.41 -5.44 -13.66
N ILE A 281 6.99 -4.84 -12.61
CA ILE A 281 8.39 -5.08 -12.24
C ILE A 281 8.54 -6.48 -11.57
N PRO A 282 9.73 -7.11 -11.64
CA PRO A 282 9.94 -8.44 -11.08
C PRO A 282 9.49 -8.57 -9.62
N LYS A 283 9.80 -7.57 -8.79
CA LYS A 283 9.43 -7.53 -7.37
C LYS A 283 7.91 -7.56 -7.15
N SER A 284 7.15 -6.84 -7.96
CA SER A 284 5.68 -6.83 -7.87
C SER A 284 5.08 -8.17 -8.27
N TRP A 285 5.64 -8.81 -9.31
CA TRP A 285 5.22 -10.16 -9.69
C TRP A 285 5.58 -11.18 -8.61
N GLU A 286 6.77 -11.12 -8.01
CA GLU A 286 7.16 -11.97 -6.89
C GLU A 286 6.17 -11.85 -5.72
N LEU A 287 5.75 -10.63 -5.38
CA LEU A 287 4.74 -10.39 -4.33
C LEU A 287 3.40 -11.06 -4.67
N ILE A 288 2.92 -10.93 -5.91
CA ILE A 288 1.68 -11.56 -6.38
C ILE A 288 1.82 -13.09 -6.38
N ALA A 289 2.93 -13.61 -6.93
CA ALA A 289 3.18 -15.03 -7.10
C ALA A 289 3.39 -15.76 -5.76
N HIS A 290 4.02 -15.12 -4.77
CA HIS A 290 4.28 -15.72 -3.46
C HIS A 290 3.05 -15.78 -2.54
N ARG A 291 2.05 -14.93 -2.77
CA ARG A 291 0.85 -14.86 -1.93
C ARG A 291 -0.39 -15.51 -2.54
N ALA A 292 -0.46 -15.58 -3.87
CA ALA A 292 -1.47 -16.40 -4.52
C ALA A 292 -1.25 -17.88 -4.16
N VAL A 293 -2.32 -18.63 -3.86
CA VAL A 293 -2.26 -20.09 -3.68
C VAL A 293 -1.50 -20.66 -4.88
N ASN A 294 -0.49 -21.52 -4.67
CA ASN A 294 0.47 -22.00 -5.70
C ASN A 294 -0.15 -22.40 -7.07
N SER A 295 -1.45 -22.71 -7.14
CA SER A 295 -2.21 -22.92 -8.37
C SER A 295 -2.30 -21.71 -9.31
N ALA A 296 -2.06 -20.48 -8.83
CA ALA A 296 -2.13 -19.25 -9.62
C ALA A 296 -0.84 -18.97 -10.41
N ALA A 297 0.33 -19.22 -9.81
CA ALA A 297 1.63 -19.03 -10.46
C ALA A 297 1.79 -19.97 -11.68
N ASP A 298 1.32 -21.22 -11.60
CA ASP A 298 1.37 -22.19 -12.69
C ASP A 298 0.47 -21.83 -13.90
N ARG A 299 -0.45 -20.86 -13.73
CA ARG A 299 -1.39 -20.42 -14.78
C ARG A 299 -0.90 -19.20 -15.56
N PHE A 300 0.25 -18.65 -15.20
CA PHE A 300 0.89 -17.52 -15.85
C PHE A 300 2.31 -17.89 -16.27
N THR A 301 2.72 -17.47 -17.47
CA THR A 301 4.10 -17.62 -17.95
C THR A 301 4.80 -16.28 -17.89
N VAL A 302 5.93 -16.22 -17.17
CA VAL A 302 6.74 -15.01 -17.05
C VAL A 302 7.64 -14.85 -18.28
N LEU A 303 7.53 -13.71 -18.93
CA LEU A 303 8.34 -13.27 -20.04
C LEU A 303 9.24 -12.14 -19.55
N GLU A 304 10.51 -12.46 -19.31
CA GLU A 304 11.52 -11.48 -18.86
C GLU A 304 11.93 -10.57 -20.04
N LEU A 305 11.76 -9.26 -19.85
CA LEU A 305 12.20 -8.22 -20.76
C LEU A 305 13.61 -7.77 -20.38
N SER A 306 14.54 -7.82 -21.33
CA SER A 306 15.94 -7.45 -21.10
C SER A 306 16.09 -5.97 -20.78
N THR A 307 16.88 -5.65 -19.75
CA THR A 307 17.35 -4.29 -19.47
C THR A 307 18.42 -3.82 -20.44
N ALA A 308 19.27 -4.74 -20.89
CA ALA A 308 20.35 -4.44 -21.82
C ALA A 308 19.81 -4.24 -23.24
N MET A 309 20.35 -3.23 -23.91
CA MET A 309 20.06 -2.93 -25.31
C MET A 309 20.57 -4.08 -26.20
N PRO A 310 19.75 -4.66 -27.09
CA PRO A 310 20.17 -5.83 -27.87
C PRO A 310 21.33 -5.55 -28.84
N SER A 311 21.37 -4.37 -29.45
CA SER A 311 22.45 -3.93 -30.35
C SER A 311 22.41 -2.42 -30.59
N ALA A 312 23.53 -1.86 -31.07
CA ALA A 312 23.60 -0.48 -31.53
C ALA A 312 22.62 -0.20 -32.68
N ALA A 313 22.36 -1.18 -33.55
CA ALA A 313 21.38 -1.06 -34.63
C ALA A 313 19.94 -0.88 -34.10
N VAL A 314 19.58 -1.61 -33.05
CA VAL A 314 18.27 -1.44 -32.38
C VAL A 314 18.20 -0.08 -31.69
N ALA A 315 19.27 0.35 -31.00
CA ALA A 315 19.34 1.67 -30.38
C ALA A 315 19.15 2.81 -31.40
N THR A 316 19.84 2.70 -32.54
CA THR A 316 19.74 3.64 -33.66
C THR A 316 18.31 3.69 -34.19
N ALA A 317 17.72 2.52 -34.48
CA ALA A 317 16.36 2.44 -35.01
C ALA A 317 15.29 3.02 -34.05
N ILE A 318 15.48 2.90 -32.73
CA ILE A 318 14.60 3.53 -31.73
C ILE A 318 14.66 5.04 -31.91
N VAL A 319 15.87 5.62 -31.91
CA VAL A 319 16.06 7.07 -32.04
C VAL A 319 15.55 7.60 -33.37
N GLU A 320 15.87 6.93 -34.49
CA GLU A 320 15.41 7.31 -35.82
C GLU A 320 13.89 7.39 -35.92
N ARG A 321 13.16 6.42 -35.36
CA ARG A 321 11.69 6.43 -35.41
C ARG A 321 11.09 7.51 -34.51
N HIS A 322 11.65 7.70 -33.32
CA HIS A 322 11.19 8.74 -32.40
C HIS A 322 11.39 10.14 -32.97
N LEU A 323 12.61 10.45 -33.44
CA LEU A 323 12.93 11.74 -34.03
C LEU A 323 12.25 11.95 -35.38
N GLY A 324 12.20 10.92 -36.23
CA GLY A 324 11.55 11.01 -37.53
C GLY A 324 10.06 11.36 -37.46
N SER A 325 9.34 10.85 -36.45
CA SER A 325 7.94 11.26 -36.22
C SER A 325 7.84 12.72 -35.82
N LEU A 326 8.67 13.17 -34.88
CA LEU A 326 8.66 14.54 -34.36
C LEU A 326 9.03 15.56 -35.45
N TYR A 327 10.07 15.28 -36.22
CA TYR A 327 10.46 16.14 -37.35
C TYR A 327 9.43 16.11 -38.48
N GLY A 328 8.79 14.96 -38.71
CA GLY A 328 7.72 14.84 -39.70
C GLY A 328 6.48 15.67 -39.36
N GLU A 329 6.12 15.77 -38.07
CA GLU A 329 5.02 16.63 -37.60
C GLU A 329 5.33 18.12 -37.81
N GLU A 330 6.60 18.52 -37.63
CA GLU A 330 7.08 19.88 -37.85
C GLU A 330 7.42 20.21 -39.31
N GLY A 331 7.38 19.22 -40.21
CA GLY A 331 7.79 19.37 -41.60
C GLY A 331 9.29 19.66 -41.80
N PHE A 332 10.13 19.32 -40.82
CA PHE A 332 11.58 19.54 -40.84
C PHE A 332 12.31 18.33 -41.43
N GLU A 333 13.28 18.58 -42.32
CA GLU A 333 14.14 17.53 -42.87
C GLU A 333 15.50 17.54 -42.17
N PRO A 334 15.81 16.56 -41.29
CA PRO A 334 17.06 16.55 -40.55
C PRO A 334 18.26 16.18 -41.45
N PRO A 335 19.48 16.67 -41.17
CA PRO A 335 20.69 16.32 -41.93
C PRO A 335 20.97 14.81 -42.01
N TYR A 336 20.57 14.07 -40.98
CA TYR A 336 20.58 12.62 -40.93
C TYR A 336 19.52 12.12 -39.92
N PRO A 337 19.07 10.86 -40.01
CA PRO A 337 17.89 10.38 -39.27
C PRO A 337 17.94 10.50 -37.73
N THR A 338 19.13 10.45 -37.13
CA THR A 338 19.34 10.55 -35.67
C THR A 338 19.74 11.94 -35.19
N TRP A 339 19.72 12.98 -36.04
CA TRP A 339 20.18 14.33 -35.69
C TRP A 339 19.44 14.87 -34.45
N PRO A 340 20.13 15.45 -33.44
CA PRO A 340 21.55 15.85 -33.40
C PRO A 340 22.55 14.80 -32.88
N VAL A 341 22.21 13.51 -32.86
CA VAL A 341 23.05 12.43 -32.32
C VAL A 341 23.82 11.73 -33.44
N LEU A 342 25.15 11.80 -33.44
CA LEU A 342 25.97 11.16 -34.46
C LEU A 342 25.81 9.63 -34.45
N PRO A 343 25.76 8.96 -35.62
CA PRO A 343 25.66 7.50 -35.68
C PRO A 343 26.75 6.76 -34.87
N CYS A 344 27.96 7.31 -34.79
CA CYS A 344 29.06 6.72 -34.01
C CYS A 344 28.81 6.71 -32.49
N ALA A 345 27.89 7.55 -31.98
CA ALA A 345 27.56 7.58 -30.56
C ALA A 345 26.91 6.27 -30.09
N PHE A 346 26.19 5.57 -30.99
CA PHE A 346 25.49 4.32 -30.68
C PHE A 346 26.44 3.12 -30.51
N ASP A 347 27.66 3.21 -31.03
CA ASP A 347 28.70 2.17 -30.88
C ASP A 347 29.40 2.22 -29.51
N GLY A 348 29.09 3.22 -28.68
CA GLY A 348 29.67 3.38 -27.35
C GLY A 348 29.31 2.21 -26.40
N PRO A 349 30.25 1.77 -25.54
CA PRO A 349 30.03 0.61 -24.66
C PRO A 349 28.91 0.83 -23.63
N LEU A 350 28.59 2.09 -23.32
CA LEU A 350 27.51 2.45 -22.39
C LEU A 350 26.12 2.20 -22.96
N VAL A 351 25.94 2.28 -24.28
CA VAL A 351 24.63 2.10 -24.93
C VAL A 351 24.08 0.69 -24.69
N ALA A 352 24.96 -0.32 -24.66
CA ALA A 352 24.58 -1.69 -24.32
C ALA A 352 23.97 -1.83 -22.91
N SER A 353 24.32 -0.93 -21.99
CA SER A 353 23.81 -0.90 -20.61
C SER A 353 22.56 -0.02 -20.42
N TYR A 354 22.15 0.71 -21.47
CA TYR A 354 21.01 1.61 -21.39
C TYR A 354 19.70 0.89 -21.69
N THR A 355 18.66 1.29 -20.96
CA THR A 355 17.28 1.01 -21.36
C THR A 355 16.86 1.98 -22.48
N PRO A 356 15.85 1.64 -23.30
CA PRO A 356 15.31 2.56 -24.31
C PRO A 356 14.95 3.94 -23.73
N ARG A 357 14.31 3.98 -22.56
CA ARG A 357 13.98 5.25 -21.88
C ARG A 357 15.22 6.06 -21.53
N ARG A 358 16.26 5.43 -20.95
CA ARG A 358 17.50 6.12 -20.58
C ARG A 358 18.21 6.69 -21.79
N LEU A 359 18.20 5.97 -22.91
CA LEU A 359 18.76 6.43 -24.18
C LEU A 359 18.06 7.73 -24.64
N LEU A 360 16.73 7.74 -24.67
CA LEU A 360 15.96 8.92 -25.07
C LEU A 360 16.14 10.10 -24.11
N GLN A 361 16.19 9.86 -22.80
CA GLN A 361 16.45 10.90 -21.79
C GLN A 361 17.80 11.60 -22.00
N GLN A 362 18.86 10.86 -22.34
CA GLN A 362 20.16 11.45 -22.62
C GLN A 362 20.15 12.33 -23.88
N ILE A 363 19.33 11.97 -24.87
CA ILE A 363 19.16 12.77 -26.08
C ILE A 363 18.38 14.05 -25.78
N GLU A 364 17.30 13.96 -24.99
CA GLU A 364 16.54 15.13 -24.55
C GLU A 364 17.41 16.11 -23.76
N GLU A 365 18.23 15.59 -22.84
CA GLU A 365 19.17 16.38 -22.05
C GLU A 365 20.17 17.14 -22.95
N HIS A 366 20.70 16.45 -23.97
CA HIS A 366 21.58 17.06 -24.97
C HIS A 366 20.88 18.13 -25.82
N VAL A 367 19.64 17.88 -26.26
CA VAL A 367 18.85 18.84 -27.03
C VAL A 367 18.56 20.09 -26.20
N ARG A 368 18.22 19.92 -24.92
CA ARG A 368 17.95 21.04 -24.00
C ARG A 368 19.19 21.93 -23.82
N LEU A 369 20.38 21.35 -23.77
CA LEU A 369 21.64 22.10 -23.73
C LEU A 369 21.85 22.91 -25.02
N CYS A 370 21.61 22.30 -26.18
CA CYS A 370 21.71 23.00 -27.46
C CYS A 370 20.74 24.20 -27.54
N LEU A 371 19.52 24.04 -27.04
CA LEU A 371 18.52 25.11 -26.97
C LEU A 371 18.92 26.21 -25.97
N ALA A 372 19.45 25.84 -24.81
CA ALA A 372 19.88 26.80 -23.78
C ALA A 372 21.08 27.64 -24.23
N GLU A 373 22.03 27.04 -24.93
CA GLU A 373 23.22 27.74 -25.45
C GLU A 373 22.96 28.47 -26.78
N ASN A 374 21.82 28.22 -27.41
CA ASN A 374 21.49 28.65 -28.77
C ASN A 374 22.54 28.19 -29.83
N VAL A 375 23.22 27.08 -29.55
CA VAL A 375 24.28 26.48 -30.37
C VAL A 375 24.00 25.00 -30.54
N ILE A 376 24.01 24.52 -31.79
CA ILE A 376 23.88 23.09 -32.09
C ILE A 376 25.25 22.45 -31.89
N SER A 377 25.36 21.57 -30.91
CA SER A 377 26.47 20.63 -30.79
C SER A 377 25.97 19.23 -31.13
N GLU A 378 26.76 18.45 -31.87
CA GLU A 378 26.38 17.07 -32.22
C GLU A 378 26.89 16.09 -31.15
N LEU A 379 26.02 15.19 -30.68
CA LEU A 379 26.36 14.23 -29.64
C LEU A 379 27.13 13.06 -30.24
N GLY A 380 28.44 12.97 -29.94
CA GLY A 380 29.33 11.91 -30.45
C GLY A 380 29.54 10.73 -29.50
N ASP A 381 29.22 10.85 -28.21
CA ASP A 381 29.38 9.82 -27.19
C ASP A 381 28.45 10.07 -25.98
N PHE A 382 27.76 9.04 -25.51
CA PHE A 382 26.90 9.08 -24.32
C PHE A 382 27.68 9.04 -22.99
N GLY A 383 29.00 8.82 -23.02
CA GLY A 383 29.84 8.69 -21.82
C GLY A 383 30.44 9.98 -21.26
N ARG A 384 30.32 11.11 -21.96
CA ARG A 384 30.77 12.42 -21.44
C ARG A 384 29.61 13.11 -20.72
N PRO A 385 29.68 13.35 -19.40
CA PRO A 385 28.72 14.22 -18.76
C PRO A 385 28.81 15.59 -19.43
N ALA A 386 27.67 16.11 -19.88
CA ALA A 386 27.59 17.50 -20.28
C ALA A 386 28.06 18.35 -19.11
N GLN A 387 29.10 19.15 -19.31
CA GLN A 387 29.54 20.10 -18.31
C GLN A 387 28.39 21.08 -18.09
N HIS A 388 27.72 20.97 -16.94
CA HIS A 388 26.79 21.98 -16.46
C HIS A 388 27.56 23.30 -16.24
N ILE A 389 27.69 24.09 -17.31
CA ILE A 389 27.97 25.51 -17.18
C ILE A 389 26.62 26.14 -16.88
N ALA A 390 26.50 26.77 -15.71
CA ALA A 390 25.32 27.54 -15.35
C ALA A 390 25.07 28.61 -16.43
N ALA A 391 24.18 28.32 -17.37
CA ALA A 391 23.76 29.27 -18.39
C ALA A 391 23.04 30.41 -17.67
N ALA A 392 23.61 31.61 -17.78
CA ALA A 392 22.94 32.84 -17.39
C ALA A 392 21.61 32.90 -18.16
N SER A 393 20.50 32.80 -17.44
CA SER A 393 19.18 33.05 -17.97
C SER A 393 19.14 34.48 -18.51
N THR A 394 19.23 34.65 -19.83
CA THR A 394 18.96 35.93 -20.48
C THR A 394 17.52 36.29 -20.18
N THR A 395 17.34 37.19 -19.22
CA THR A 395 16.04 37.77 -18.92
C THR A 395 15.56 38.47 -20.20
N PRO A 396 14.37 38.13 -20.74
CA PRO A 396 13.87 38.78 -21.95
C PRO A 396 13.78 40.30 -21.74
N ALA A 397 14.14 41.08 -22.77
CA ALA A 397 14.12 42.54 -22.67
C ALA A 397 12.69 43.02 -22.31
N PRO A 398 12.53 44.05 -21.45
CA PRO A 398 11.21 44.52 -21.01
C PRO A 398 10.26 44.91 -22.15
N ALA A 399 10.80 45.35 -23.30
CA ALA A 399 10.02 45.70 -24.48
C ALA A 399 9.38 44.49 -25.17
N ASP A 400 10.06 43.33 -25.18
CA ASP A 400 9.54 42.10 -25.78
C ASP A 400 8.39 41.50 -24.94
N LEU A 401 8.46 41.63 -23.61
CA LEU A 401 7.40 41.20 -22.71
C LEU A 401 6.11 42.04 -22.90
N ALA A 402 6.23 43.33 -23.19
CA ALA A 402 5.09 44.22 -23.37
C ALA A 402 4.26 43.88 -24.63
N VAL A 403 4.92 43.47 -25.72
CA VAL A 403 4.22 43.05 -26.96
C VAL A 403 3.39 41.80 -26.71
N LEU A 404 3.93 40.83 -25.96
CA LEU A 404 3.22 39.61 -25.59
C LEU A 404 2.12 39.88 -24.55
N ASP A 405 2.31 40.82 -23.63
CA ASP A 405 1.26 41.27 -22.69
C ASP A 405 0.05 41.85 -23.45
N ASP A 406 0.29 42.71 -24.45
CA ASP A 406 -0.76 43.29 -25.30
C ASP A 406 -1.46 42.22 -26.15
N HIS A 407 -0.70 41.27 -26.70
CA HIS A 407 -1.26 40.16 -27.46
C HIS A 407 -2.16 39.27 -26.59
N PHE A 408 -1.68 38.90 -25.41
CA PHE A 408 -2.43 38.14 -24.42
C PHE A 408 -3.73 38.87 -24.02
N ALA A 409 -3.66 40.18 -23.76
CA ALA A 409 -4.85 40.97 -23.43
C ALA A 409 -5.91 40.98 -24.55
N LYS A 410 -5.49 41.08 -25.82
CA LYS A 410 -6.39 41.01 -26.98
C LYS A 410 -7.07 39.65 -27.10
N LEU A 411 -6.30 38.56 -26.96
CA LEU A 411 -6.83 37.19 -27.03
C LEU A 411 -7.83 36.92 -25.89
N ARG A 412 -7.55 37.39 -24.67
CA ARG A 412 -8.49 37.29 -23.53
C ARG A 412 -9.81 38.01 -23.81
N ALA A 413 -9.77 39.17 -24.46
CA ALA A 413 -10.97 39.93 -24.79
C ALA A 413 -11.85 39.24 -25.85
N ALA A 414 -11.23 38.46 -26.76
CA ALA A 414 -11.91 37.73 -27.83
C ALA A 414 -12.35 36.30 -27.44
N ALA A 415 -11.98 35.83 -26.26
CA ALA A 415 -12.19 34.45 -25.84
C ALA A 415 -13.66 34.07 -25.63
N ASP A 416 -14.04 32.88 -26.11
CA ASP A 416 -15.35 32.28 -25.90
C ASP A 416 -15.45 31.64 -24.50
N VAL A 417 -16.36 32.17 -23.68
CA VAL A 417 -16.66 31.68 -22.32
C VAL A 417 -17.98 30.92 -22.22
N VAL A 418 -18.73 30.81 -23.32
CA VAL A 418 -20.07 30.20 -23.35
C VAL A 418 -19.99 28.74 -23.78
N ALA A 419 -19.33 28.44 -24.91
CA ALA A 419 -19.24 27.06 -25.39
C ALA A 419 -18.61 26.07 -24.39
N PRO A 420 -17.59 26.44 -23.59
CA PRO A 420 -17.04 25.55 -22.55
C PRO A 420 -18.05 25.18 -21.45
N LEU A 421 -19.12 25.95 -21.28
CA LEU A 421 -20.18 25.73 -20.28
C LEU A 421 -21.48 25.17 -20.89
N ASP A 422 -21.50 24.91 -22.20
CA ASP A 422 -22.63 24.31 -22.90
C ASP A 422 -22.45 22.78 -22.94
N PRO A 423 -23.40 21.98 -22.44
CA PRO A 423 -23.27 20.52 -22.44
C PRO A 423 -23.06 19.88 -23.82
N GLN A 424 -23.39 20.57 -24.92
CA GLN A 424 -23.14 20.07 -26.29
C GLN A 424 -21.68 20.22 -26.73
N TYR A 425 -20.98 21.23 -26.22
CA TYR A 425 -19.63 21.60 -26.66
C TYR A 425 -18.57 21.49 -25.55
N GLU A 426 -19.00 21.34 -24.29
CA GLU A 426 -18.18 21.25 -23.09
C GLU A 426 -17.02 20.26 -23.28
N ASP A 427 -17.32 19.02 -23.69
CA ASP A 427 -16.32 17.97 -23.74
C ASP A 427 -15.12 18.31 -24.63
N ASN A 428 -15.36 18.96 -25.77
CA ASN A 428 -14.28 19.33 -26.70
C ASN A 428 -13.58 20.62 -26.28
N ARG A 429 -14.33 21.63 -25.81
CA ARG A 429 -13.75 22.94 -25.47
C ARG A 429 -13.02 22.91 -24.13
N MET A 430 -13.61 22.32 -23.08
CA MET A 430 -12.95 22.21 -21.77
C MET A 430 -11.69 21.36 -21.84
N TYR A 431 -11.73 20.30 -22.65
CA TYR A 431 -10.56 19.50 -22.95
C TYR A 431 -9.40 20.35 -23.50
N SER A 432 -9.65 21.14 -24.56
CA SER A 432 -8.59 21.94 -25.19
C SER A 432 -8.03 23.01 -24.24
N LEU A 433 -8.93 23.72 -23.54
CA LEU A 433 -8.57 24.80 -22.63
C LEU A 433 -7.76 24.31 -21.42
N LEU A 434 -8.20 23.22 -20.77
CA LEU A 434 -7.52 22.69 -19.58
C LEU A 434 -6.14 22.10 -19.92
N ASN A 435 -6.00 21.42 -21.07
CA ASN A 435 -4.70 20.92 -21.52
C ASN A 435 -3.73 22.07 -21.81
N ALA A 436 -4.18 23.12 -22.51
CA ALA A 436 -3.36 24.31 -22.75
C ALA A 436 -2.93 24.97 -21.43
N ALA A 437 -3.85 25.15 -20.49
CA ALA A 437 -3.58 25.75 -19.19
C ALA A 437 -2.55 24.96 -18.36
N LEU A 438 -2.71 23.63 -18.28
CA LEU A 438 -1.78 22.77 -17.53
C LEU A 438 -0.40 22.70 -18.17
N ARG A 439 -0.32 22.68 -19.51
CA ARG A 439 0.96 22.76 -20.23
C ARG A 439 1.69 24.05 -19.90
N CYS A 440 1.01 25.19 -19.98
CA CYS A 440 1.58 26.47 -19.56
C CYS A 440 2.00 26.46 -18.09
N TYR A 441 1.20 25.88 -17.20
CA TYR A 441 1.54 25.75 -15.78
C TYR A 441 2.85 24.96 -15.54
N VAL A 442 3.08 23.88 -16.29
CA VAL A 442 4.34 23.12 -16.23
C VAL A 442 5.51 23.96 -16.75
N LEU A 443 5.33 24.63 -17.91
CA LEU A 443 6.35 25.48 -18.52
C LEU A 443 6.76 26.67 -17.62
N GLU A 444 5.80 27.27 -16.90
CA GLU A 444 6.02 28.38 -15.97
C GLU A 444 6.98 28.04 -14.80
N ARG A 445 7.15 26.75 -14.49
CA ARG A 445 7.94 26.25 -13.36
C ARG A 445 9.40 25.91 -13.70
N GLY A 446 9.78 25.92 -14.98
CA GLY A 446 11.16 25.64 -15.40
C GLY A 446 11.70 24.31 -14.87
N ASP A 447 12.89 24.31 -14.26
CA ASP A 447 13.53 23.10 -13.72
C ASP A 447 12.73 22.40 -12.61
N SER A 448 11.91 23.14 -11.86
CA SER A 448 10.98 22.57 -10.86
C SER A 448 9.73 21.93 -11.48
N GLY A 449 9.54 22.07 -12.79
CA GLY A 449 8.49 21.41 -13.58
C GLY A 449 8.89 20.02 -14.10
N ARG A 450 10.16 19.58 -13.94
CA ARG A 450 10.67 18.29 -14.46
C ARG A 450 9.94 17.07 -13.90
N GLU A 451 9.39 17.18 -12.70
CA GLU A 451 8.60 16.12 -12.05
C GLU A 451 7.14 16.08 -12.54
N LEU A 452 6.68 17.08 -13.30
CA LEU A 452 5.28 17.26 -13.69
C LEU A 452 5.06 16.93 -15.17
N THR A 453 4.03 16.13 -15.46
CA THR A 453 3.62 15.79 -16.84
C THR A 453 2.11 15.94 -17.04
N VAL A 454 1.70 16.27 -18.26
CA VAL A 454 0.29 16.39 -18.67
C VAL A 454 0.00 15.32 -19.70
N ASP A 455 -1.12 14.60 -19.55
CA ASP A 455 -1.49 13.51 -20.47
C ASP A 455 -1.62 14.04 -21.94
N PRO A 456 -1.17 13.29 -22.96
CA PRO A 456 -1.15 13.76 -24.34
C PRO A 456 -2.56 13.78 -24.98
N PRO A 457 -2.74 14.54 -26.08
CA PRO A 457 -4.07 14.77 -26.62
C PRO A 457 -4.72 13.58 -27.35
N THR A 458 -3.92 12.59 -27.74
CA THR A 458 -4.29 11.57 -28.73
C THR A 458 -5.29 10.51 -28.26
N VAL A 459 -5.82 10.64 -27.04
CA VAL A 459 -6.63 9.62 -26.39
C VAL A 459 -8.01 10.19 -26.18
N VAL A 460 -8.93 9.91 -27.10
CA VAL A 460 -10.34 10.31 -26.96
C VAL A 460 -10.87 9.80 -25.63
N ARG A 461 -11.03 10.69 -24.64
CA ARG A 461 -11.64 10.35 -23.35
C ARG A 461 -12.62 11.44 -22.94
N GLN A 462 -13.89 11.11 -23.04
CA GLN A 462 -15.03 11.91 -22.56
C GLN A 462 -15.22 11.81 -21.03
N THR A 463 -14.25 11.29 -20.28
CA THR A 463 -14.40 11.02 -18.84
C THR A 463 -13.62 11.99 -17.97
N LEU A 464 -12.41 12.38 -18.39
CA LEU A 464 -11.63 13.49 -17.84
C LEU A 464 -11.22 14.41 -18.98
N HIS A 465 -11.25 15.72 -18.75
CA HIS A 465 -10.84 16.71 -19.74
C HIS A 465 -9.33 16.96 -19.72
N ALA A 466 -8.69 16.82 -18.56
CA ALA A 466 -7.23 16.88 -18.46
C ALA A 466 -6.74 16.15 -17.20
N ARG A 467 -5.46 15.75 -17.19
CA ARG A 467 -4.79 15.16 -16.02
C ARG A 467 -3.36 15.68 -15.92
N LEU A 468 -2.98 16.11 -14.72
CA LEU A 468 -1.61 16.46 -14.33
C LEU A 468 -1.05 15.33 -13.45
N ARG A 469 0.20 14.93 -13.67
CA ARG A 469 0.90 13.92 -12.87
C ARG A 469 2.17 14.51 -12.29
N ARG A 470 2.52 14.08 -11.09
CA ARG A 470 3.81 14.34 -10.44
C ARG A 470 4.47 13.01 -10.11
N THR A 471 5.66 12.77 -10.62
CA THR A 471 6.47 11.62 -10.21
C THR A 471 7.11 11.93 -8.85
N LEU A 472 6.78 11.16 -7.80
CA LEU A 472 7.33 11.30 -6.45
C LEU A 472 8.59 10.45 -6.27
N ASP A 473 8.55 9.22 -6.76
CA ASP A 473 9.70 8.31 -6.76
C ASP A 473 9.79 7.57 -8.09
N GLU A 474 10.93 7.76 -8.75
CA GLU A 474 11.20 7.17 -10.03
C GLU A 474 11.40 5.64 -9.94
N ALA A 475 11.92 5.12 -8.83
CA ALA A 475 12.22 3.70 -8.66
C ALA A 475 10.97 2.84 -8.39
N THR A 476 9.95 3.41 -7.74
CA THR A 476 8.75 2.68 -7.31
C THR A 476 7.50 2.96 -8.16
N GLU A 477 7.60 3.83 -9.18
CA GLU A 477 6.45 4.33 -9.97
C GLU A 477 5.38 5.01 -9.09
N ASP A 478 5.83 5.62 -7.97
CA ASP A 478 4.97 6.37 -7.09
C ASP A 478 4.66 7.74 -7.69
N GLU A 479 3.40 7.94 -8.05
CA GLU A 479 2.90 9.15 -8.68
C GLU A 479 1.77 9.78 -7.86
N GLU A 480 1.72 11.10 -7.89
CA GLU A 480 0.58 11.89 -7.46
C GLU A 480 -0.14 12.47 -8.69
N GLN A 481 -1.47 12.48 -8.69
CA GLN A 481 -2.25 12.81 -9.89
C GLN A 481 -3.41 13.75 -9.58
N TRP A 482 -3.65 14.71 -10.48
CA TRP A 482 -4.80 15.62 -10.44
C TRP A 482 -5.60 15.48 -11.74
N GLY A 483 -6.79 14.89 -11.66
CA GLY A 483 -7.75 14.83 -12.77
C GLY A 483 -8.72 16.00 -12.77
N PHE A 484 -9.10 16.48 -13.95
CA PHE A 484 -10.05 17.59 -14.13
C PHE A 484 -11.22 17.16 -15.00
N ARG A 485 -12.45 17.44 -14.56
CA ARG A 485 -13.69 17.16 -15.31
C ARG A 485 -14.71 18.27 -15.13
N ALA A 486 -15.11 18.90 -16.21
CA ALA A 486 -16.29 19.78 -16.25
C ALA A 486 -17.59 18.98 -16.43
N ILE A 487 -18.66 19.46 -15.79
CA ILE A 487 -20.00 18.88 -15.91
C ILE A 487 -21.06 19.99 -15.99
N ALA A 488 -21.41 20.40 -17.21
CA ALA A 488 -22.39 21.45 -17.50
C ALA A 488 -23.83 20.95 -17.52
N HIS A 489 -24.06 19.64 -17.65
CA HIS A 489 -25.43 19.11 -17.77
C HIS A 489 -26.31 19.44 -16.56
N GLY A 490 -27.59 19.72 -16.84
CA GLY A 490 -28.62 19.93 -15.81
C GLY A 490 -29.35 18.65 -15.37
N HIS A 491 -29.32 17.58 -16.18
CA HIS A 491 -30.10 16.37 -15.89
C HIS A 491 -29.44 15.54 -14.78
N PRO A 492 -30.13 15.22 -13.67
CA PRO A 492 -29.50 14.60 -12.48
C PRO A 492 -28.77 13.29 -12.76
N ARG A 493 -29.29 12.46 -13.66
CA ARG A 493 -28.65 11.18 -14.03
C ARG A 493 -27.39 11.39 -14.87
N ALA A 494 -27.45 12.29 -15.84
CA ALA A 494 -26.32 12.64 -16.68
C ALA A 494 -25.14 13.18 -15.86
N VAL A 495 -25.45 13.94 -14.81
CA VAL A 495 -24.48 14.46 -13.83
C VAL A 495 -23.91 13.34 -12.97
N LEU A 496 -24.77 12.47 -12.43
CA LEU A 496 -24.34 11.36 -11.58
C LEU A 496 -23.43 10.37 -12.35
N THR A 497 -23.79 10.02 -13.59
CA THR A 497 -22.95 9.16 -14.45
C THR A 497 -21.58 9.79 -14.64
N ARG A 498 -21.51 11.05 -15.07
CA ARG A 498 -20.24 11.74 -15.30
C ARG A 498 -19.39 11.87 -14.05
N LEU A 499 -20.00 12.15 -12.90
CA LEU A 499 -19.31 12.20 -11.61
C LEU A 499 -18.68 10.85 -11.26
N ARG A 500 -19.48 9.76 -11.29
CA ARG A 500 -18.99 8.41 -10.98
C ARG A 500 -17.93 7.93 -11.96
N SER A 501 -18.12 8.16 -13.25
CA SER A 501 -17.13 7.84 -14.28
C SER A 501 -15.84 8.62 -14.06
N ALA A 502 -15.91 9.91 -13.70
CA ALA A 502 -14.72 10.69 -13.37
C ALA A 502 -14.01 10.17 -12.11
N CYS A 503 -14.75 9.76 -11.07
CA CYS A 503 -14.18 9.15 -9.86
C CYS A 503 -13.42 7.86 -10.19
N LEU A 504 -14.05 6.96 -10.95
CA LEU A 504 -13.43 5.71 -11.41
C LEU A 504 -12.22 5.97 -12.32
N GLU A 505 -12.31 6.93 -13.22
CA GLU A 505 -11.23 7.28 -14.15
C GLU A 505 -10.03 7.90 -13.42
N ALA A 506 -10.28 8.71 -12.40
CA ALA A 506 -9.24 9.30 -11.56
C ALA A 506 -8.70 8.34 -10.49
N GLY A 507 -9.42 7.25 -10.20
CA GLY A 507 -9.05 6.29 -9.15
C GLY A 507 -9.11 6.87 -7.74
N VAL A 508 -9.97 7.87 -7.51
CA VAL A 508 -10.13 8.49 -6.19
C VAL A 508 -10.95 7.59 -5.27
N GLN A 509 -10.41 7.31 -4.08
CA GLN A 509 -11.06 6.49 -3.05
C GLN A 509 -10.71 7.01 -1.65
N PRO A 510 -11.58 6.81 -0.64
CA PRO A 510 -11.27 7.15 0.75
C PRO A 510 -10.00 6.42 1.22
N GLY A 511 -9.01 7.18 1.70
CA GLY A 511 -7.73 6.64 2.19
C GLY A 511 -6.58 6.63 1.17
N VAL A 512 -6.83 6.98 -0.10
CA VAL A 512 -5.78 7.11 -1.12
C VAL A 512 -5.39 8.60 -1.28
N ALA A 513 -4.31 9.03 -0.63
CA ALA A 513 -3.95 10.45 -0.55
C ALA A 513 -3.37 11.06 -1.84
N LYS A 514 -2.91 10.23 -2.80
CA LYS A 514 -2.14 10.67 -3.99
C LYS A 514 -2.97 10.80 -5.28
N ARG A 515 -4.28 10.56 -5.21
CA ARG A 515 -5.20 10.69 -6.35
C ARG A 515 -6.18 11.81 -6.04
N HIS A 516 -6.19 12.85 -6.86
CA HIS A 516 -7.03 14.03 -6.70
C HIS A 516 -7.96 14.18 -7.90
N LEU A 517 -9.22 14.54 -7.66
CA LEU A 517 -10.20 14.82 -8.71
C LEU A 517 -10.87 16.15 -8.48
N VAL A 518 -10.85 16.99 -9.51
CA VAL A 518 -11.49 18.30 -9.55
C VAL A 518 -12.68 18.27 -10.50
N ILE A 519 -13.86 18.51 -9.94
CA ILE A 519 -15.09 18.67 -10.71
C ILE A 519 -15.38 20.15 -10.92
N LEU A 520 -15.40 20.58 -12.19
CA LEU A 520 -15.73 21.94 -12.58
C LEU A 520 -17.23 22.03 -12.86
N ARG A 521 -17.97 22.70 -11.97
CA ARG A 521 -19.42 22.80 -12.12
C ARG A 521 -19.94 24.12 -11.57
N ASN A 522 -20.64 24.86 -12.43
CA ASN A 522 -21.18 26.18 -12.10
C ASN A 522 -22.63 26.14 -11.58
N THR A 523 -23.29 24.99 -11.68
CA THR A 523 -24.64 24.74 -11.17
C THR A 523 -24.62 23.78 -9.98
N PRO A 524 -25.46 23.94 -8.95
CA PRO A 524 -25.47 23.00 -7.83
C PRO A 524 -25.82 21.56 -8.26
N PHE A 525 -25.40 20.57 -7.45
CA PHE A 525 -25.85 19.19 -7.59
C PHE A 525 -27.33 19.06 -7.20
N SER A 526 -28.01 18.05 -7.77
CA SER A 526 -29.40 17.75 -7.40
C SER A 526 -29.48 17.30 -5.93
N PRO A 527 -30.49 17.73 -5.15
CA PRO A 527 -30.64 17.35 -3.74
C PRO A 527 -31.16 15.91 -3.54
N GLY A 528 -31.28 15.11 -4.60
CA GLY A 528 -31.77 13.73 -4.52
C GLY A 528 -30.83 12.83 -3.71
N PRO A 529 -31.36 11.85 -2.96
CA PRO A 529 -30.58 11.05 -2.00
C PRO A 529 -29.39 10.31 -2.64
N VAL A 530 -29.55 9.81 -3.87
CA VAL A 530 -28.49 9.10 -4.61
C VAL A 530 -27.37 10.06 -5.02
N THR A 531 -27.71 11.25 -5.53
CA THR A 531 -26.74 12.27 -5.91
C THR A 531 -25.99 12.79 -4.68
N THR A 532 -26.70 13.06 -3.58
CA THR A 532 -26.10 13.50 -2.32
C THR A 532 -25.13 12.46 -1.76
N ALA A 533 -25.49 11.17 -1.80
CA ALA A 533 -24.60 10.10 -1.36
C ALA A 533 -23.33 10.02 -2.24
N ALA A 534 -23.47 10.09 -3.56
CA ALA A 534 -22.33 10.05 -4.48
C ALA A 534 -21.40 11.26 -4.34
N VAL A 535 -21.95 12.45 -4.09
CA VAL A 535 -21.15 13.65 -3.82
C VAL A 535 -20.42 13.53 -2.48
N ALA A 536 -21.09 13.03 -1.43
CA ALA A 536 -20.45 12.80 -0.13
C ALA A 536 -19.32 11.76 -0.21
N GLU A 537 -19.49 10.71 -1.01
CA GLU A 537 -18.43 9.70 -1.28
C GLU A 537 -17.25 10.32 -2.02
N PHE A 538 -17.53 11.14 -3.05
CA PHE A 538 -16.52 11.90 -3.78
C PHE A 538 -15.72 12.85 -2.87
N GLU A 539 -16.40 13.58 -1.98
CA GLU A 539 -15.76 14.50 -1.02
C GLU A 539 -14.95 13.72 0.05
N ALA A 540 -15.46 12.58 0.53
CA ALA A 540 -14.74 11.71 1.45
C ALA A 540 -13.46 11.11 0.83
N ALA A 541 -13.41 11.01 -0.50
CA ALA A 541 -12.23 10.62 -1.26
C ALA A 541 -11.30 11.80 -1.61
N HIS A 542 -11.41 12.93 -0.90
CA HIS A 542 -10.66 14.18 -1.15
C HIS A 542 -10.90 14.82 -2.53
N GLY A 543 -12.01 14.48 -3.19
CA GLY A 543 -12.47 15.16 -4.39
C GLY A 543 -12.98 16.57 -4.09
N ILE A 544 -12.73 17.51 -5.00
CA ILE A 544 -13.17 18.91 -4.84
C ILE A 544 -14.05 19.33 -6.02
N ALA A 545 -15.27 19.79 -5.73
CA ALA A 545 -16.13 20.43 -6.71
C ALA A 545 -16.01 21.96 -6.59
N VAL A 546 -15.64 22.63 -7.68
CA VAL A 546 -15.48 24.09 -7.73
C VAL A 546 -16.12 24.69 -8.99
N PRO A 547 -16.66 25.91 -8.94
CA PRO A 547 -17.04 26.62 -10.14
C PRO A 547 -15.80 27.11 -10.90
N ILE A 548 -15.89 27.20 -12.23
CA ILE A 548 -14.88 27.86 -13.07
C ILE A 548 -15.32 29.29 -13.39
N SER A 549 -14.39 30.25 -13.23
CA SER A 549 -14.68 31.66 -13.47
C SER A 549 -14.58 32.01 -14.97
N SER A 550 -15.31 33.05 -15.38
CA SER A 550 -15.14 33.57 -16.75
C SER A 550 -13.75 34.18 -16.98
N ASP A 551 -13.04 34.55 -15.92
CA ASP A 551 -11.67 35.08 -16.00
C ASP A 551 -10.67 33.96 -16.35
N ASP A 552 -10.80 32.80 -15.68
CA ASP A 552 -10.01 31.60 -15.97
C ASP A 552 -10.22 31.12 -17.40
N LEU A 553 -11.48 31.04 -17.86
CA LEU A 553 -11.79 30.62 -19.23
C LEU A 553 -11.14 31.53 -20.28
N ARG A 554 -11.16 32.86 -20.06
CA ARG A 554 -10.49 33.82 -20.96
C ARG A 554 -8.98 33.64 -20.94
N THR A 555 -8.39 33.44 -19.76
CA THR A 555 -6.96 33.19 -19.58
C THR A 555 -6.54 31.91 -20.31
N PHE A 556 -7.27 30.81 -20.12
CA PHE A 556 -6.94 29.52 -20.75
C PHE A 556 -7.10 29.56 -22.27
N ALA A 557 -8.12 30.25 -22.78
CA ALA A 557 -8.31 30.43 -24.22
C ALA A 557 -7.21 31.28 -24.85
N ALA A 558 -6.76 32.32 -24.15
CA ALA A 558 -5.61 33.11 -24.61
C ALA A 558 -4.31 32.30 -24.61
N LEU A 559 -4.09 31.46 -23.58
CA LEU A 559 -2.94 30.56 -23.54
C LEU A 559 -2.99 29.47 -24.62
N GLU A 560 -4.17 28.92 -24.92
CA GLU A 560 -4.39 27.98 -26.05
C GLU A 560 -3.93 28.60 -27.37
N ALA A 561 -4.36 29.84 -27.66
CA ALA A 561 -3.97 30.54 -28.88
C ALA A 561 -2.47 30.88 -28.91
N MET A 562 -1.91 31.41 -27.81
CA MET A 562 -0.49 31.76 -27.75
C MET A 562 0.44 30.54 -27.84
N LEU A 563 0.02 29.38 -27.32
CA LEU A 563 0.73 28.11 -27.51
C LEU A 563 0.75 27.68 -28.98
N ALA A 564 -0.30 28.00 -29.75
CA ALA A 564 -0.38 27.66 -31.17
C ALA A 564 0.43 28.60 -32.07
N ASP A 565 0.66 29.85 -31.65
CA ASP A 565 1.34 30.88 -32.45
C ASP A 565 2.88 30.74 -32.50
N ALA A 566 3.47 29.78 -31.75
CA ALA A 566 4.90 29.42 -31.77
C ALA A 566 5.91 30.59 -31.62
N ASP A 567 5.57 31.66 -30.88
CA ASP A 567 6.50 32.79 -30.66
C ASP A 567 7.70 32.35 -29.77
N PRO A 568 8.96 32.47 -30.24
CA PRO A 568 10.14 32.05 -29.49
C PRO A 568 10.31 32.74 -28.13
N ARG A 569 9.69 33.91 -27.94
CA ARG A 569 9.76 34.69 -26.70
C ARG A 569 8.72 34.23 -25.67
N PHE A 570 7.77 33.37 -26.06
CA PHE A 570 6.67 32.93 -25.22
C PHE A 570 7.11 32.20 -23.95
N LEU A 571 8.13 31.33 -24.02
CA LEU A 571 8.66 30.62 -22.86
C LEU A 571 9.25 31.58 -21.82
N GLY A 572 9.99 32.59 -22.27
CA GLY A 572 10.52 33.66 -21.40
C GLY A 572 9.42 34.50 -20.78
N TRP A 573 8.33 34.76 -21.52
CA TRP A 573 7.16 35.47 -21.01
C TRP A 573 6.40 34.66 -19.94
N LEU A 574 6.18 33.36 -20.16
CA LEU A 574 5.55 32.46 -19.18
C LEU A 574 6.32 32.43 -17.86
N ALA A 575 7.65 32.26 -17.92
CA ALA A 575 8.50 32.22 -16.74
C ALA A 575 8.35 33.46 -15.83
N VAL A 576 8.11 34.63 -16.44
CA VAL A 576 7.98 35.92 -15.74
C VAL A 576 6.54 36.22 -15.32
N ARG A 577 5.55 36.08 -16.22
CA ARG A 577 4.16 36.52 -15.98
C ARG A 577 3.32 35.50 -15.24
N ARG A 578 3.61 34.21 -15.42
CA ARG A 578 2.94 33.06 -14.79
C ARG A 578 1.40 33.11 -14.78
N PRO A 579 0.74 33.41 -15.92
CA PRO A 579 -0.72 33.53 -15.99
C PRO A 579 -1.49 32.27 -15.60
N ALA A 580 -0.98 31.07 -15.88
CA ALA A 580 -1.65 29.82 -15.53
C ALA A 580 -1.57 29.57 -14.01
N SER A 581 -0.38 29.71 -13.41
CA SER A 581 -0.18 29.54 -11.96
C SER A 581 -0.96 30.56 -11.12
N ARG A 582 -1.26 31.73 -11.69
CA ARG A 582 -2.04 32.81 -11.05
C ARG A 582 -3.54 32.75 -11.33
N SER A 583 -3.99 31.81 -12.17
CA SER A 583 -5.43 31.59 -12.41
C SER A 583 -6.12 31.14 -11.11
N GLN A 584 -7.37 31.54 -10.90
CA GLN A 584 -8.10 31.25 -9.66
C GLN A 584 -8.28 29.74 -9.47
N LEU A 585 -8.51 29.02 -10.56
CA LEU A 585 -8.67 27.58 -10.53
C LEU A 585 -7.37 26.87 -10.12
N LEU A 586 -6.27 27.08 -10.87
CA LEU A 586 -5.03 26.33 -10.64
C LEU A 586 -4.34 26.76 -9.34
N SER A 587 -4.38 28.05 -8.98
CA SER A 587 -3.79 28.52 -7.72
C SER A 587 -4.50 27.94 -6.49
N ARG A 588 -5.80 27.66 -6.59
CA ARG A 588 -6.59 27.06 -5.50
C ARG A 588 -6.38 25.56 -5.38
N VAL A 589 -6.38 24.85 -6.51
CA VAL A 589 -6.32 23.39 -6.55
C VAL A 589 -4.90 22.88 -6.36
N LEU A 590 -3.90 23.58 -6.92
CA LEU A 590 -2.50 23.14 -6.97
C LEU A 590 -1.61 23.94 -5.99
N ALA A 591 -2.22 24.56 -4.96
CA ALA A 591 -1.52 25.39 -3.97
C ALA A 591 -0.38 24.64 -3.25
N ASP A 592 -0.61 23.37 -2.90
CA ASP A 592 0.34 22.53 -2.16
C ASP A 592 1.59 22.18 -2.98
N LEU A 593 1.51 22.25 -4.32
CA LEU A 593 2.66 22.13 -5.21
C LEU A 593 3.53 23.39 -5.20
N GLY A 594 3.12 24.46 -4.51
CA GLY A 594 3.76 25.78 -4.49
C GLY A 594 4.51 26.16 -3.21
N SER A 595 4.46 25.36 -2.14
CA SER A 595 5.07 25.69 -0.83
C SER A 595 6.56 25.37 -0.72
N GLY A 596 7.29 25.46 -1.83
CA GLY A 596 8.75 25.61 -1.83
C GLY A 596 9.07 27.08 -2.10
N VAL A 597 9.43 27.81 -1.04
CA VAL A 597 9.87 29.22 -1.01
C VAL A 597 8.75 30.26 -0.79
N ILE A 598 8.98 31.09 0.25
CA ILE A 598 8.27 32.28 0.75
C ILE A 598 7.07 32.04 1.69
N ALA A 599 7.37 32.03 2.99
CA ALA A 599 6.45 32.51 4.02
C ALA A 599 7.23 33.40 5.00
N GLU A 600 7.50 34.63 4.59
CA GLU A 600 7.74 35.74 5.51
C GLU A 600 6.39 36.35 5.90
N GLU A 601 6.20 36.44 7.22
CA GLU A 601 5.32 37.31 7.98
C GLU A 601 3.80 37.22 7.80
N GLN A 602 3.14 36.72 8.86
CA GLN A 602 2.31 37.55 9.75
C GLN A 602 1.81 36.70 10.92
N HIS A 603 2.31 36.93 12.13
CA HIS A 603 1.52 37.06 13.38
C HIS A 603 2.41 37.42 14.59
N SER A 604 2.31 38.69 14.97
CA SER A 604 2.33 39.30 16.32
C SER A 604 3.31 38.80 17.41
N ALA A 605 4.29 39.67 17.65
CA ALA A 605 5.01 40.00 18.88
C ALA A 605 4.55 39.38 20.23
N VAL A 606 5.48 38.67 20.88
CA VAL A 606 5.65 38.63 22.34
C VAL A 606 7.13 38.79 22.67
N VAL A 607 7.44 39.76 23.53
CA VAL A 607 8.77 40.21 23.97
C VAL A 607 9.39 39.18 24.93
N VAL A 608 10.67 38.80 24.72
CA VAL A 608 11.54 38.26 25.77
C VAL A 608 12.97 38.76 25.55
N ASP A 609 13.55 39.26 26.65
CA ASP A 609 14.87 39.88 26.82
C ASP A 609 16.07 39.03 26.42
N GLU A 610 17.15 39.76 26.07
CA GLU A 610 18.49 39.33 25.70
C GLU A 610 19.20 38.46 26.75
N HIS A 611 20.11 37.57 26.32
CA HIS A 611 21.48 37.40 26.84
C HIS A 611 22.34 36.55 25.87
N PRO A 612 23.69 36.74 25.83
CA PRO A 612 24.53 36.40 24.68
C PRO A 612 25.30 35.07 24.81
N ALA A 613 25.78 34.59 23.66
CA ALA A 613 26.53 33.35 23.43
C ALA A 613 27.86 33.22 24.22
N PRO A 614 28.35 31.99 24.48
CA PRO A 614 29.72 31.77 24.91
C PRO A 614 30.65 31.31 23.78
N ALA A 615 31.89 31.80 23.88
CA ALA A 615 33.00 31.62 22.97
C ALA A 615 33.83 30.34 23.26
N VAL A 616 34.60 29.98 22.24
CA VAL A 616 35.67 28.98 22.17
C VAL A 616 36.85 29.38 23.07
N VAL A 617 37.39 28.47 23.90
CA VAL A 617 38.82 28.41 24.24
C VAL A 617 39.27 26.95 24.50
N THR A 618 40.43 26.66 23.93
CA THR A 618 41.33 25.50 23.93
C THR A 618 41.98 25.16 25.27
N GLU A 619 42.38 23.89 25.47
CA GLU A 619 43.56 23.55 26.28
C GLU A 619 44.16 22.20 25.80
N ASP A 620 45.42 22.27 25.33
CA ASP A 620 46.38 21.18 25.13
C ASP A 620 47.55 21.47 26.09
N VAL A 621 48.13 20.46 26.78
CA VAL A 621 49.59 20.25 26.93
C VAL A 621 49.90 18.79 27.36
N VAL A 622 50.47 18.06 26.40
CA VAL A 622 51.50 17.01 26.29
C VAL A 622 52.49 16.72 27.46
N ALA A 623 52.83 15.42 27.62
CA ALA A 623 54.20 14.83 27.77
C ALA A 623 54.06 13.30 28.10
N THR A 624 54.79 12.31 27.57
CA THR A 624 56.02 12.19 26.74
C THR A 624 56.15 10.74 26.21
N GLU A 625 56.81 10.61 25.05
CA GLU A 625 57.54 9.51 24.36
C GLU A 625 58.14 8.38 25.25
N ASP A 626 58.47 7.13 24.84
CA ASP A 626 58.86 6.54 23.54
C ASP A 626 58.95 4.97 23.67
N ILE A 627 59.21 4.28 22.54
CA ILE A 627 59.90 2.95 22.37
C ILE A 627 59.10 1.71 21.85
N VAL A 628 59.26 1.49 20.53
CA VAL A 628 59.62 0.26 19.76
C VAL A 628 58.61 -0.86 19.43
N VAL A 629 58.61 -1.17 18.13
CA VAL A 629 57.97 -2.24 17.35
C VAL A 629 58.51 -3.64 17.70
N THR A 630 57.60 -4.61 17.90
CA THR A 630 57.76 -6.03 17.49
C THR A 630 56.40 -6.72 17.42
N ASP A 631 56.03 -7.26 16.26
CA ASP A 631 55.11 -8.41 16.18
C ASP A 631 55.83 -9.66 16.71
N PRO A 632 55.14 -10.48 17.52
CA PRO A 632 54.73 -11.78 16.98
C PRO A 632 53.32 -12.22 17.42
N GLU A 633 52.63 -12.95 16.54
CA GLU A 633 51.42 -13.74 16.84
C GLU A 633 51.66 -14.80 17.96
N PRO A 634 50.63 -15.56 18.39
CA PRO A 634 49.43 -15.14 19.10
C PRO A 634 49.36 -15.86 20.47
N VAL A 635 48.93 -15.18 21.54
CA VAL A 635 48.61 -15.86 22.81
C VAL A 635 47.25 -15.39 23.33
N VAL A 636 46.35 -16.37 23.40
CA VAL A 636 45.03 -16.30 24.02
C VAL A 636 45.18 -16.08 25.53
N THR A 637 44.62 -14.98 26.05
CA THR A 637 44.07 -14.93 27.42
C THR A 637 43.01 -13.83 27.54
N GLU A 638 41.77 -14.27 27.79
CA GLU A 638 40.61 -13.47 28.19
C GLU A 638 40.87 -12.74 29.52
N VAL A 639 40.48 -11.46 29.60
CA VAL A 639 40.03 -10.84 30.85
C VAL A 639 38.67 -10.19 30.57
N ASP A 640 37.60 -10.90 30.93
CA ASP A 640 36.24 -10.41 31.01
C ASP A 640 36.19 -9.20 31.96
N ARG A 641 36.04 -7.98 31.41
CA ARG A 641 35.47 -6.86 32.17
C ARG A 641 33.95 -7.00 32.11
N GLU A 642 33.29 -7.13 33.27
CA GLU A 642 31.83 -7.10 33.38
C GLU A 642 31.31 -5.71 32.96
N ASP A 643 30.98 -5.55 31.68
CA ASP A 643 30.19 -4.41 31.20
C ASP A 643 28.77 -4.54 31.76
N SER A 644 28.46 -3.75 32.79
CA SER A 644 27.27 -3.81 33.66
C SER A 644 25.93 -3.54 32.97
N SER A 645 25.91 -3.38 31.65
CA SER A 645 24.71 -3.07 30.87
C SER A 645 24.49 -4.01 29.67
N SER A 646 25.19 -5.15 29.62
CA SER A 646 25.05 -6.17 28.57
C SER A 646 24.88 -7.59 29.12
N ILE A 647 24.17 -8.45 28.39
CA ILE A 647 24.00 -9.87 28.70
C ILE A 647 24.78 -10.75 27.74
N LEU A 648 25.42 -11.81 28.24
CA LEU A 648 26.20 -12.76 27.42
C LEU A 648 25.29 -13.92 27.00
N LEU A 649 24.99 -14.02 25.71
CA LEU A 649 24.07 -15.05 25.18
C LEU A 649 24.77 -16.21 24.47
N GLY A 650 26.07 -16.10 24.19
CA GLY A 650 26.85 -17.18 23.59
C GLY A 650 28.28 -16.78 23.31
N ARG A 651 29.07 -17.72 22.81
CA ARG A 651 30.44 -17.47 22.32
C ARG A 651 30.54 -17.84 20.85
N SER A 652 31.20 -16.99 20.07
CA SER A 652 31.46 -17.21 18.64
C SER A 652 32.15 -18.55 18.43
N VAL A 653 31.64 -19.34 17.48
CA VAL A 653 32.24 -20.63 17.10
C VAL A 653 33.60 -20.41 16.42
N GLU A 654 33.76 -19.29 15.71
CA GLU A 654 34.96 -19.00 14.92
C GLU A 654 36.04 -18.31 15.74
N THR A 655 35.66 -17.31 16.54
CA THR A 655 36.62 -16.43 17.24
C THR A 655 36.68 -16.68 18.74
N GLY A 656 35.77 -17.46 19.31
CA GLY A 656 35.62 -17.62 20.76
C GLY A 656 35.06 -16.40 21.49
N ALA A 657 34.96 -15.24 20.83
CA ALA A 657 34.50 -13.99 21.42
C ALA A 657 33.04 -14.08 21.89
N GLY A 658 32.74 -13.47 23.05
CA GLY A 658 31.40 -13.46 23.61
C GLY A 658 30.42 -12.60 22.80
N LEU A 659 29.27 -13.16 22.42
CA LEU A 659 28.13 -12.41 21.87
C LEU A 659 27.37 -11.76 23.03
N ARG A 660 27.68 -10.48 23.27
CA ARG A 660 27.04 -9.65 24.28
C ARG A 660 25.94 -8.79 23.65
N VAL A 661 24.76 -8.77 24.28
CA VAL A 661 23.62 -7.94 23.86
C VAL A 661 23.40 -6.85 24.92
N PRO A 662 23.56 -5.56 24.59
CA PRO A 662 23.21 -4.48 25.49
C PRO A 662 21.73 -4.51 25.89
N LEU A 663 21.43 -4.31 27.17
CA LEU A 663 20.04 -4.32 27.68
C LEU A 663 19.14 -3.32 26.96
N VAL A 664 19.68 -2.17 26.57
CA VAL A 664 18.96 -1.15 25.79
C VAL A 664 18.53 -1.63 24.41
N GLN A 665 19.30 -2.54 23.79
CA GLN A 665 18.94 -3.11 22.49
C GLN A 665 17.76 -4.07 22.58
N LEU A 666 17.52 -4.70 23.73
CA LEU A 666 16.35 -5.56 23.93
C LEU A 666 15.02 -4.77 23.88
N ARG A 667 15.05 -3.44 24.04
CA ARG A 667 13.88 -2.56 23.76
C ARG A 667 13.44 -2.60 22.30
N LYS A 668 14.34 -3.00 21.39
CA LYS A 668 14.08 -3.21 19.97
C LYS A 668 13.74 -4.67 19.67
N HIS A 669 13.32 -5.43 20.67
CA HIS A 669 12.78 -6.78 20.56
C HIS A 669 13.74 -7.84 20.01
N THR A 670 13.40 -9.10 20.28
CA THR A 670 14.18 -10.28 19.93
C THR A 670 13.29 -11.31 19.25
N ALA A 671 13.75 -11.90 18.14
CA ALA A 671 13.08 -13.04 17.51
C ALA A 671 13.99 -14.28 17.53
N VAL A 672 13.42 -15.44 17.89
CA VAL A 672 14.12 -16.73 17.94
C VAL A 672 13.40 -17.70 17.00
N PHE A 673 14.12 -18.13 15.96
CA PHE A 673 13.66 -19.01 14.92
C PHE A 673 14.39 -20.36 15.01
N ALA A 674 13.75 -21.38 15.58
CA ALA A 674 14.42 -22.64 15.84
C ALA A 674 13.44 -23.82 15.93
N GLY A 675 13.79 -24.93 15.27
CA GLY A 675 12.97 -26.14 15.28
C GLY A 675 13.07 -26.91 16.60
N SER A 676 12.21 -27.92 16.76
CA SER A 676 12.27 -28.84 17.90
C SER A 676 13.66 -29.47 18.07
N GLY A 677 14.16 -29.53 19.31
CA GLY A 677 15.49 -30.07 19.62
C GLY A 677 16.67 -29.14 19.29
N SER A 678 16.46 -27.96 18.72
CA SER A 678 17.54 -27.01 18.43
C SER A 678 18.12 -26.29 19.66
N GLY A 679 17.44 -26.36 20.81
CA GLY A 679 17.80 -25.59 22.01
C GLY A 679 17.06 -24.26 22.16
N LYS A 680 15.93 -24.05 21.45
CA LYS A 680 15.07 -22.85 21.56
C LYS A 680 14.76 -22.48 23.01
N THR A 681 14.26 -23.45 23.77
CA THR A 681 13.90 -23.29 25.19
C THR A 681 15.12 -22.94 26.05
N VAL A 682 16.27 -23.56 25.80
CA VAL A 682 17.52 -23.26 26.54
C VAL A 682 17.95 -21.82 26.29
N LEU A 683 17.91 -21.35 25.03
CA LEU A 683 18.23 -19.96 24.69
C LEU A 683 17.25 -18.96 25.33
N LEU A 684 15.95 -19.24 25.31
CA LEU A 684 14.96 -18.37 25.95
C LEU A 684 15.18 -18.27 27.46
N ARG A 685 15.41 -19.41 28.13
CA ARG A 685 15.70 -19.42 29.56
C ARG A 685 17.00 -18.67 29.86
N ARG A 686 18.06 -18.94 29.10
CA ARG A 686 19.33 -18.24 29.29
C ARG A 686 19.18 -16.73 29.12
N LEU A 687 18.44 -16.27 28.11
CA LEU A 687 18.17 -14.84 27.90
C LEU A 687 17.45 -14.22 29.11
N VAL A 688 16.41 -14.89 29.62
CA VAL A 688 15.64 -14.42 30.78
C VAL A 688 16.46 -14.43 32.06
N GLU A 689 17.23 -15.49 32.31
CA GLU A 689 18.11 -15.63 33.48
C GLU A 689 19.20 -14.54 33.49
N GLU A 690 19.83 -14.29 32.34
CA GLU A 690 20.83 -13.24 32.19
C GLU A 690 20.22 -11.84 32.43
N ALA A 691 19.01 -11.60 31.93
CA ALA A 691 18.29 -10.34 32.18
C ALA A 691 17.92 -10.19 33.67
N ALA A 692 17.48 -11.28 34.32
CA ALA A 692 17.13 -11.28 35.74
C ALA A 692 18.35 -11.04 36.64
N LEU A 693 19.51 -11.58 36.30
CA LEU A 693 20.79 -11.29 36.98
C LEU A 693 21.17 -9.80 36.91
N GLN A 694 20.67 -9.07 35.91
CA GLN A 694 20.80 -7.62 35.78
C GLN A 694 19.63 -6.84 36.42
N GLY A 695 18.71 -7.52 37.10
CA GLY A 695 17.54 -6.90 37.76
C GLY A 695 16.36 -6.62 36.84
N VAL A 696 16.31 -7.24 35.65
CA VAL A 696 15.18 -7.06 34.72
C VAL A 696 14.12 -8.14 34.95
N SER A 697 12.91 -7.72 35.33
CA SER A 697 11.75 -8.60 35.45
C SER A 697 11.15 -9.00 34.09
N SER A 698 10.53 -10.18 34.04
CA SER A 698 10.00 -10.75 32.80
C SER A 698 8.63 -11.41 33.00
N ILE A 699 7.75 -11.26 32.01
CA ILE A 699 6.48 -12.00 31.88
C ILE A 699 6.65 -13.00 30.74
N LEU A 700 6.39 -14.28 30.99
CA LEU A 700 6.54 -15.35 30.01
C LEU A 700 5.19 -16.03 29.79
N VAL A 701 4.74 -16.10 28.54
CA VAL A 701 3.55 -16.88 28.15
C VAL A 701 4.03 -18.27 27.72
N ASP A 702 3.74 -19.28 28.55
CA ASP A 702 4.21 -20.66 28.39
C ASP A 702 3.11 -21.55 27.82
N THR A 703 3.23 -21.87 26.52
CA THR A 703 2.28 -22.74 25.81
C THR A 703 2.62 -24.22 25.95
N ASN A 704 3.89 -24.56 26.21
CA ASN A 704 4.41 -25.92 26.19
C ASN A 704 4.75 -26.48 27.59
N ASN A 705 4.54 -25.69 28.65
CA ASN A 705 4.81 -26.03 30.05
C ASN A 705 6.29 -26.31 30.36
N ASP A 706 7.18 -25.72 29.56
CA ASP A 706 8.61 -25.86 29.73
C ASP A 706 9.22 -24.70 30.52
N LEU A 707 8.67 -23.49 30.42
CA LEU A 707 9.26 -22.30 31.04
C LEU A 707 8.97 -22.23 32.55
N ALA A 708 7.95 -22.94 33.03
CA ALA A 708 7.67 -23.09 34.46
C ALA A 708 8.83 -23.72 35.28
N ARG A 709 9.84 -24.31 34.63
CA ARG A 709 11.06 -24.82 35.29
C ARG A 709 12.15 -23.77 35.54
N LEU A 710 11.89 -22.49 35.26
CA LEU A 710 12.85 -21.41 35.55
C LEU A 710 13.18 -21.29 37.04
N GLY A 711 12.33 -21.82 37.93
CA GLY A 711 12.58 -21.90 39.38
C GLY A 711 13.28 -23.18 39.85
N ASP A 712 13.52 -24.15 38.96
CA ASP A 712 14.09 -25.45 39.35
C ASP A 712 15.63 -25.40 39.35
N ARG A 713 16.26 -25.73 40.47
CA ARG A 713 17.73 -25.91 40.55
C ARG A 713 18.16 -27.20 39.86
N TRP A 714 19.33 -27.18 39.22
CA TRP A 714 19.96 -28.39 38.72
C TRP A 714 20.32 -29.33 39.90
N PRO A 715 20.07 -30.65 39.81
CA PRO A 715 20.51 -31.61 40.83
C PRO A 715 22.03 -31.66 41.01
N SER A 716 22.76 -31.50 39.90
CA SER A 716 24.21 -31.33 39.85
C SER A 716 24.58 -30.35 38.73
N PRO A 717 25.66 -29.56 38.87
CA PRO A 717 26.10 -28.64 37.83
C PRO A 717 26.31 -29.37 36.48
N PRO A 718 25.68 -28.90 35.38
CA PRO A 718 25.91 -29.42 34.04
C PRO A 718 27.40 -29.39 33.66
N ALA A 719 27.87 -30.45 32.99
CA ALA A 719 29.26 -30.53 32.51
C ALA A 719 29.61 -29.46 31.45
N THR A 720 28.59 -28.83 30.85
CA THR A 720 28.72 -27.79 29.82
C THR A 720 28.74 -26.37 30.37
N TRP A 721 28.63 -26.19 31.69
CA TRP A 721 28.74 -24.88 32.34
C TRP A 721 30.18 -24.37 32.33
N GLY A 722 30.33 -23.06 32.15
CA GLY A 722 31.60 -22.37 32.31
C GLY A 722 31.96 -22.18 33.78
N ASN A 723 33.21 -21.76 34.04
CA ASN A 723 33.76 -21.62 35.40
C ASN A 723 32.94 -20.70 36.32
N HIS A 724 32.23 -19.72 35.77
CA HIS A 724 31.42 -18.75 36.53
C HIS A 724 29.92 -19.10 36.60
N ASP A 725 29.43 -20.08 35.84
CA ASP A 725 28.01 -20.42 35.83
C ASP A 725 27.48 -20.95 37.19
N PRO A 726 28.22 -21.74 37.99
CA PRO A 726 27.76 -22.16 39.31
C PRO A 726 27.45 -20.99 40.26
N GLU A 727 28.33 -20.00 40.32
CA GLU A 727 28.14 -18.79 41.14
C GLU A 727 26.97 -17.94 40.63
N ARG A 728 26.85 -17.82 39.29
CA ARG A 728 25.74 -17.11 38.65
C ARG A 728 24.40 -17.79 38.89
N ALA A 729 24.36 -19.13 38.86
CA ALA A 729 23.16 -19.88 39.18
C ALA A 729 22.73 -19.63 40.64
N GLU A 730 23.67 -19.65 41.59
CA GLU A 730 23.37 -19.35 42.99
C GLU A 730 22.81 -17.94 43.16
N ARG A 731 23.46 -16.93 42.56
CA ARG A 731 22.97 -15.55 42.53
C ARG A 731 21.58 -15.44 41.91
N TYR A 732 21.35 -16.12 40.78
CA TYR A 732 20.04 -16.11 40.12
C TYR A 732 18.94 -16.60 41.05
N PHE A 733 19.11 -17.74 41.72
CA PHE A 733 18.10 -18.29 42.64
C PHE A 733 17.96 -17.49 43.94
N THR A 734 19.03 -16.86 44.43
CA THR A 734 18.97 -16.00 45.62
C THR A 734 18.29 -14.66 45.32
N ASP A 735 18.62 -14.02 44.20
CA ASP A 735 18.20 -12.64 43.89
C ASP A 735 16.91 -12.58 43.05
N THR A 736 16.54 -13.65 42.35
CA THR A 736 15.34 -13.70 41.52
C THR A 736 14.25 -14.50 42.20
N GLU A 737 12.99 -14.13 41.97
CA GLU A 737 11.85 -15.00 42.27
C GLU A 737 11.15 -15.41 40.99
N VAL A 738 10.68 -16.66 40.96
CA VAL A 738 9.93 -17.22 39.84
C VAL A 738 8.54 -17.57 40.34
N VAL A 739 7.51 -16.99 39.73
CA VAL A 739 6.11 -17.18 40.10
C VAL A 739 5.35 -17.75 38.91
N ILE A 740 4.63 -18.85 39.12
CA ILE A 740 3.83 -19.48 38.08
C ILE A 740 2.36 -19.13 38.30
N TRP A 741 1.74 -18.55 37.28
CA TRP A 741 0.34 -18.16 37.24
C TRP A 741 -0.44 -19.12 36.36
N THR A 742 -1.61 -19.55 36.82
CA THR A 742 -2.42 -20.59 36.17
C THR A 742 -3.85 -20.07 35.94
N PRO A 743 -4.09 -19.31 34.86
CA PRO A 743 -5.42 -18.80 34.52
C PRO A 743 -6.47 -19.92 34.58
N ARG A 744 -7.62 -19.68 35.20
CA ARG A 744 -8.74 -20.64 35.37
C ARG A 744 -8.44 -21.93 36.15
N ARG A 745 -7.26 -22.10 36.74
CA ARG A 745 -6.94 -23.24 37.61
C ARG A 745 -6.75 -22.77 39.04
N GLU A 746 -7.81 -22.90 39.84
CA GLU A 746 -7.80 -22.54 41.26
C GLU A 746 -6.87 -23.42 42.09
N ALA A 747 -6.63 -24.66 41.66
CA ALA A 747 -5.70 -25.59 42.32
C ALA A 747 -4.22 -25.14 42.27
N GLY A 748 -3.90 -24.13 41.46
CA GLY A 748 -2.56 -23.54 41.36
C GLY A 748 -2.56 -22.12 41.93
N ARG A 749 -2.14 -21.14 41.12
CA ARG A 749 -2.20 -19.72 41.44
C ARG A 749 -3.03 -19.01 40.38
N PRO A 750 -4.37 -18.95 40.56
CA PRO A 750 -5.26 -18.43 39.54
C PRO A 750 -5.03 -16.94 39.29
N ILE A 751 -5.13 -16.54 38.03
CA ILE A 751 -5.12 -15.14 37.58
C ILE A 751 -6.34 -14.90 36.70
N ALA A 752 -7.03 -13.79 36.91
CA ALA A 752 -8.30 -13.47 36.26
C ALA A 752 -8.28 -12.06 35.63
N LEU A 753 -9.03 -11.87 34.53
CA LEU A 753 -9.24 -10.53 33.98
C LEU A 753 -10.36 -9.85 34.75
N ASN A 754 -10.03 -8.79 35.48
CA ASN A 754 -11.03 -7.89 36.04
C ASN A 754 -11.13 -6.64 35.13
N PRO A 755 -12.26 -6.43 34.43
CA PRO A 755 -12.44 -5.26 33.55
C PRO A 755 -12.58 -3.94 34.32
N LEU A 756 -12.78 -3.99 35.65
CA LEU A 756 -12.89 -2.81 36.49
C LEU A 756 -11.52 -2.41 37.07
N PRO A 757 -11.07 -1.15 36.90
CA PRO A 757 -9.92 -0.60 37.58
C PRO A 757 -10.13 -0.49 39.08
N ASP A 758 -9.03 -0.33 39.83
CA ASP A 758 -9.16 0.18 41.19
C ASP A 758 -9.42 1.68 41.08
N PHE A 759 -10.60 2.10 41.52
CA PHE A 759 -11.01 3.50 41.44
C PHE A 759 -10.49 4.33 42.61
N SER A 760 -9.98 3.70 43.69
CA SER A 760 -9.60 4.39 44.93
C SER A 760 -8.54 5.47 44.70
N GLY A 761 -7.56 5.21 43.85
CA GLY A 761 -6.48 6.14 43.52
C GLY A 761 -6.88 7.34 42.66
N VAL A 762 -8.10 7.35 42.11
CA VAL A 762 -8.59 8.43 41.24
C VAL A 762 -9.82 9.14 41.83
N LEU A 763 -10.29 8.78 43.03
CA LEU A 763 -11.49 9.38 43.65
C LEU A 763 -11.34 10.89 43.92
N ASP A 764 -10.11 11.34 44.19
CA ASP A 764 -9.82 12.73 44.56
C ASP A 764 -9.64 13.65 43.33
N ASP A 765 -9.53 13.09 42.11
CA ASP A 765 -9.45 13.83 40.85
C ASP A 765 -10.73 13.59 40.03
N PRO A 766 -11.66 14.58 39.95
CA PRO A 766 -12.92 14.42 39.24
C PRO A 766 -12.80 14.10 37.74
N ASP A 767 -11.76 14.61 37.07
CA ASP A 767 -11.56 14.43 35.64
C ASP A 767 -10.93 13.06 35.34
N GLU A 768 -9.96 12.63 36.16
CA GLU A 768 -9.39 11.29 36.08
C GLU A 768 -10.40 10.21 36.47
N PHE A 769 -11.22 10.47 37.51
CA PHE A 769 -12.31 9.59 37.91
C PHE A 769 -13.31 9.39 36.77
N ARG A 770 -13.76 10.47 36.14
CA ARG A 770 -14.72 10.40 35.02
C ARG A 770 -14.14 9.65 33.83
N THR A 771 -12.88 9.91 33.49
CA THR A 771 -12.18 9.22 32.40
C THR A 771 -12.06 7.72 32.68
N SER A 772 -11.79 7.33 33.93
CA SER A 772 -11.73 5.94 34.37
C SER A 772 -13.08 5.24 34.24
N ILE A 773 -14.17 5.91 34.63
CA ILE A 773 -15.54 5.41 34.48
C ILE A 773 -15.91 5.22 33.00
N ASP A 774 -15.68 6.24 32.15
CA ASP A 774 -16.03 6.17 30.73
C ASP A 774 -15.28 5.03 30.00
N ALA A 775 -14.00 4.81 30.35
CA ALA A 775 -13.20 3.72 29.82
C ALA A 775 -13.72 2.33 30.24
N SER A 776 -14.14 2.17 31.50
CA SER A 776 -14.74 0.93 31.99
C SER A 776 -16.14 0.69 31.42
N VAL A 777 -16.95 1.72 31.21
CA VAL A 777 -18.25 1.60 30.55
C VAL A 777 -18.06 1.14 29.10
N ALA A 778 -17.10 1.74 28.38
CA ALA A 778 -16.79 1.36 27.01
C ALA A 778 -16.34 -0.11 26.89
N SER A 779 -15.61 -0.63 27.88
CA SER A 779 -15.16 -2.03 27.88
C SER A 779 -16.28 -3.04 28.18
N LEU A 780 -17.30 -2.63 28.93
CA LEU A 780 -18.44 -3.49 29.30
C LEU A 780 -19.55 -3.52 28.25
N ILE A 781 -19.77 -2.42 27.50
CA ILE A 781 -20.85 -2.30 26.49
C ILE A 781 -20.99 -3.53 25.56
N PRO A 782 -19.91 -4.09 24.97
CA PRO A 782 -20.03 -5.24 24.07
C PRO A 782 -20.67 -6.49 24.69
N ARG A 783 -20.69 -6.59 26.03
CA ARG A 783 -21.17 -7.74 26.81
C ARG A 783 -22.49 -7.46 27.55
N THR A 784 -23.12 -6.31 27.30
CA THR A 784 -24.35 -5.87 27.98
C THR A 784 -25.63 -6.15 27.19
N GLY A 785 -25.52 -6.68 25.97
CA GLY A 785 -26.69 -6.98 25.11
C GLY A 785 -27.46 -5.75 24.60
N LEU A 786 -26.92 -4.54 24.74
CA LEU A 786 -27.59 -3.30 24.32
C LEU A 786 -27.79 -3.23 22.80
N THR A 787 -29.04 -3.02 22.37
CA THR A 787 -29.44 -2.85 20.95
C THR A 787 -29.45 -1.38 20.52
N ARG A 788 -29.37 -1.09 19.20
CA ARG A 788 -29.34 0.29 18.65
C ARG A 788 -30.43 1.22 19.22
N GLY A 789 -31.63 0.70 19.52
CA GLY A 789 -32.73 1.51 20.07
C GLY A 789 -32.63 1.83 21.56
N LYS A 790 -31.86 1.04 22.33
CA LYS A 790 -31.67 1.21 23.79
C LYS A 790 -30.27 1.70 24.17
N ALA A 791 -29.32 1.74 23.24
CA ALA A 791 -27.91 2.04 23.48
C ALA A 791 -27.69 3.34 24.26
N ALA A 792 -28.26 4.47 23.81
CA ALA A 792 -28.03 5.76 24.47
C ALA A 792 -28.50 5.79 25.94
N LYS A 793 -29.68 5.23 26.23
CA LYS A 793 -30.22 5.17 27.61
C LYS A 793 -29.50 4.14 28.46
N GLY A 794 -29.21 2.96 27.90
CA GLY A 794 -28.50 1.88 28.59
C GLY A 794 -27.08 2.27 28.99
N THR A 795 -26.34 2.91 28.08
CA THR A 795 -24.99 3.43 28.36
C THR A 795 -25.01 4.45 29.49
N ALA A 796 -25.98 5.37 29.52
CA ALA A 796 -26.10 6.35 30.58
C ALA A 796 -26.43 5.71 31.95
N VAL A 797 -27.35 4.73 32.00
CA VAL A 797 -27.65 3.96 33.22
C VAL A 797 -26.41 3.20 33.72
N LEU A 798 -25.67 2.56 32.81
CA LEU A 798 -24.44 1.82 33.14
C LEU A 798 -23.36 2.76 33.70
N THR A 799 -23.24 3.97 33.16
CA THR A 799 -22.29 5.00 33.60
C THR A 799 -22.63 5.51 35.00
N GLU A 800 -23.90 5.84 35.27
CA GLU A 800 -24.36 6.29 36.58
C GLU A 800 -24.22 5.19 37.65
N ALA A 801 -24.58 3.95 37.29
CA ALA A 801 -24.42 2.79 38.17
C ALA A 801 -22.95 2.53 38.52
N LEU A 802 -22.05 2.57 37.53
CA LEU A 802 -20.62 2.32 37.76
C LEU A 802 -19.98 3.47 38.57
N GLY A 803 -20.37 4.72 38.31
CA GLY A 803 -19.93 5.86 39.12
C GLY A 803 -20.37 5.77 40.58
N HIS A 804 -21.59 5.28 40.84
CA HIS A 804 -22.06 5.02 42.20
C HIS A 804 -21.28 3.87 42.86
N PHE A 805 -21.07 2.77 42.13
CA PHE A 805 -20.32 1.62 42.61
C PHE A 805 -18.89 2.00 43.01
N ALA A 806 -18.19 2.73 42.14
CA ALA A 806 -16.81 3.18 42.36
C ALA A 806 -16.68 4.12 43.58
N LYS A 807 -17.61 5.07 43.76
CA LYS A 807 -17.62 5.98 44.93
C LYS A 807 -17.84 5.28 46.27
N ASN A 808 -18.50 4.12 46.24
CA ASN A 808 -18.71 3.29 47.43
C ASN A 808 -17.57 2.26 47.64
N GLY A 809 -16.45 2.41 46.93
CA GLY A 809 -15.29 1.52 47.06
C GLY A 809 -15.43 0.19 46.32
N GLY A 810 -16.35 0.09 45.36
CA GLY A 810 -16.54 -1.12 44.57
C GLY A 810 -15.39 -1.36 43.57
N SER A 811 -14.78 -2.54 43.62
CA SER A 811 -13.69 -2.96 42.71
C SER A 811 -13.98 -4.24 41.94
N GLU A 812 -14.97 -5.02 42.39
CA GLU A 812 -15.22 -6.37 41.87
C GLU A 812 -16.39 -6.40 40.86
N LEU A 813 -16.16 -6.98 39.68
CA LEU A 813 -17.20 -7.10 38.65
C LEU A 813 -18.43 -7.86 39.15
N ASN A 814 -18.25 -8.94 39.92
CA ASN A 814 -19.37 -9.70 40.50
C ASN A 814 -20.24 -8.82 41.42
N ALA A 815 -19.61 -7.98 42.24
CA ALA A 815 -20.32 -7.05 43.11
C ALA A 815 -21.01 -5.94 42.31
N PHE A 816 -20.39 -5.48 41.22
CA PHE A 816 -21.01 -4.52 40.30
C PHE A 816 -22.24 -5.10 39.60
N VAL A 817 -22.15 -6.32 39.06
CA VAL A 817 -23.27 -7.01 38.42
C VAL A 817 -24.42 -7.23 39.41
N THR A 818 -24.11 -7.55 40.68
CA THR A 818 -25.10 -7.65 41.76
C THR A 818 -25.80 -6.33 42.03
N LEU A 819 -25.05 -5.22 42.08
CA LEU A 819 -25.62 -3.87 42.19
C LEU A 819 -26.49 -3.53 40.99
N LEU A 820 -26.04 -3.86 39.77
CA LEU A 820 -26.75 -3.57 38.53
C LEU A 820 -28.09 -4.33 38.45
N GLY A 821 -28.13 -5.57 38.93
CA GLY A 821 -29.35 -6.37 39.02
C GLY A 821 -30.39 -5.82 40.00
N ASN A 822 -29.94 -5.09 41.04
CA ASN A 822 -30.79 -4.47 42.05
C ASN A 822 -30.47 -2.97 42.21
N LEU A 823 -30.48 -2.23 41.09
CA LEU A 823 -30.08 -0.82 41.08
C LEU A 823 -31.05 0.04 41.91
N PRO A 824 -30.58 0.77 42.96
CA PRO A 824 -31.45 1.65 43.73
C PRO A 824 -32.01 2.80 42.88
N GLU A 825 -33.29 3.15 43.10
CA GLU A 825 -33.96 4.23 42.34
C GLU A 825 -33.27 5.60 42.46
N SER A 826 -32.47 5.81 43.50
CA SER A 826 -31.72 7.05 43.72
C SER A 826 -30.45 7.18 42.85
N VAL A 827 -30.00 6.10 42.19
CA VAL A 827 -28.73 6.08 41.43
C VAL A 827 -28.88 6.65 40.02
N SER A 828 -30.01 6.39 39.35
CA SER A 828 -30.26 6.87 37.99
C SER A 828 -31.61 7.54 37.87
N LYS A 829 -31.65 8.72 37.24
CA LYS A 829 -32.88 9.47 36.97
C LYS A 829 -33.56 9.07 35.66
N ILE A 830 -32.99 8.12 34.93
CA ILE A 830 -33.47 7.69 33.62
C ILE A 830 -34.72 6.83 33.79
N ARG A 831 -35.76 7.11 33.00
CA ARG A 831 -36.98 6.30 32.97
C ARG A 831 -36.65 4.85 32.58
N ASP A 832 -37.19 3.90 33.35
CA ASP A 832 -36.97 2.46 33.21
C ASP A 832 -35.53 1.99 33.53
N ALA A 833 -34.73 2.79 34.27
CA ALA A 833 -33.35 2.46 34.64
C ALA A 833 -33.22 1.10 35.34
N GLY A 834 -34.08 0.79 36.32
CA GLY A 834 -34.03 -0.49 37.03
C GLY A 834 -34.22 -1.70 36.11
N ARG A 835 -35.15 -1.62 35.14
CA ARG A 835 -35.36 -2.70 34.16
C ARG A 835 -34.18 -2.82 33.19
N LEU A 836 -33.63 -1.71 32.71
CA LEU A 836 -32.47 -1.72 31.81
C LEU A 836 -31.22 -2.25 32.52
N ALA A 837 -31.02 -1.89 33.79
CA ALA A 837 -29.91 -2.38 34.61
C ALA A 837 -30.02 -3.89 34.85
N ALA A 838 -31.21 -4.39 35.19
CA ALA A 838 -31.46 -5.84 35.32
C ALA A 838 -31.18 -6.60 34.01
N ASP A 839 -31.70 -6.12 32.86
CA ASP A 839 -31.43 -6.72 31.55
C ASP A 839 -29.91 -6.81 31.28
N MET A 840 -29.14 -5.74 31.57
CA MET A 840 -27.69 -5.72 31.40
C MET A 840 -26.94 -6.61 32.40
N ALA A 841 -27.45 -6.74 33.64
CA ALA A 841 -26.87 -7.59 34.68
C ALA A 841 -27.00 -9.07 34.33
N ASP A 842 -28.13 -9.48 33.75
CA ASP A 842 -28.34 -10.85 33.26
C ASP A 842 -27.38 -11.19 32.12
N GLU A 843 -27.21 -10.28 31.15
CA GLU A 843 -26.26 -10.45 30.03
C GLU A 843 -24.80 -10.49 30.50
N LEU A 844 -24.42 -9.62 31.44
CA LEU A 844 -23.08 -9.64 32.02
C LEU A 844 -22.84 -10.92 32.84
N SER A 845 -23.84 -11.40 33.59
CA SER A 845 -23.76 -12.67 34.31
C SER A 845 -23.59 -13.85 33.35
N ALA A 846 -24.37 -13.88 32.27
CA ALA A 846 -24.24 -14.88 31.22
C ALA A 846 -22.84 -14.82 30.57
N ALA A 847 -22.32 -13.62 30.30
CA ALA A 847 -20.97 -13.43 29.78
C ALA A 847 -19.90 -13.94 30.76
N MET A 848 -20.04 -13.73 32.06
CA MET A 848 -19.11 -14.23 33.08
C MET A 848 -19.13 -15.76 33.20
N ILE A 849 -20.29 -16.39 33.01
CA ILE A 849 -20.43 -17.85 32.99
C ILE A 849 -19.82 -18.44 31.70
N ASN A 850 -20.13 -17.83 30.55
CA ASN A 850 -19.73 -18.32 29.22
C ASN A 850 -18.26 -18.00 28.89
N ASP A 851 -17.70 -16.94 29.48
CA ASP A 851 -16.30 -16.54 29.37
C ASP A 851 -15.64 -16.48 30.76
N PRO A 852 -15.13 -17.62 31.26
CA PRO A 852 -14.53 -17.70 32.60
C PRO A 852 -13.27 -16.86 32.78
N VAL A 853 -12.73 -16.28 31.70
CA VAL A 853 -11.61 -15.36 31.76
C VAL A 853 -12.08 -13.98 32.24
N PHE A 854 -13.34 -13.60 32.00
CA PHE A 854 -13.95 -12.31 32.36
C PHE A 854 -14.57 -12.24 33.77
N GLY A 855 -14.81 -13.40 34.42
CA GLY A 855 -15.45 -13.45 35.74
C GLY A 855 -14.89 -14.49 36.71
N GLY A 856 -13.72 -15.07 36.44
CA GLY A 856 -13.13 -16.13 37.27
C GLY A 856 -12.57 -15.64 38.62
N ALA A 857 -12.50 -16.53 39.60
CA ALA A 857 -11.81 -16.28 40.88
C ALA A 857 -10.28 -16.29 40.70
N GLY A 858 -9.56 -15.41 41.39
CA GLY A 858 -8.09 -15.39 41.41
C GLY A 858 -7.49 -13.99 41.56
N GLU A 859 -6.16 -13.92 41.51
CA GLU A 859 -5.42 -12.65 41.51
C GLU A 859 -5.79 -11.84 40.26
N ARG A 860 -5.91 -10.52 40.41
CA ARG A 860 -6.19 -9.65 39.28
C ARG A 860 -5.02 -9.65 38.30
N LEU A 861 -5.31 -9.67 37.00
CA LEU A 861 -4.31 -9.42 35.97
C LEU A 861 -3.81 -7.97 36.06
N ASP A 862 -2.74 -7.78 36.83
CA ASP A 862 -2.05 -6.52 36.98
C ASP A 862 -0.56 -6.69 36.60
N PRO A 863 -0.10 -6.05 35.51
CA PRO A 863 1.32 -6.04 35.14
C PRO A 863 2.25 -5.57 36.26
N GLY A 864 1.79 -4.70 37.16
CA GLY A 864 2.54 -4.29 38.34
C GLY A 864 2.85 -5.46 39.26
N VAL A 865 1.87 -6.32 39.54
CA VAL A 865 2.06 -7.58 40.26
C VAL A 865 2.97 -8.51 39.46
N LEU A 866 2.81 -8.60 38.14
CA LEU A 866 3.61 -9.53 37.34
C LEU A 866 5.09 -9.14 37.21
N LEU A 867 5.44 -7.85 37.28
CA LEU A 867 6.80 -7.35 37.06
C LEU A 867 7.52 -6.87 38.34
N THR A 868 6.82 -6.59 39.43
CA THR A 868 7.44 -6.05 40.65
C THR A 868 7.96 -7.18 41.54
N PRO A 869 9.28 -7.26 41.82
CA PRO A 869 9.82 -8.27 42.72
C PRO A 869 9.41 -8.04 44.17
N ALA A 870 9.32 -9.14 44.93
CA ALA A 870 9.14 -9.14 46.37
C ALA A 870 10.32 -8.44 47.06
N ALA A 871 10.08 -7.92 48.27
CA ALA A 871 11.12 -7.23 49.03
C ALA A 871 12.38 -8.11 49.21
N GLY A 872 13.55 -7.56 48.89
CA GLY A 872 14.84 -8.26 48.93
C GLY A 872 15.20 -9.01 47.65
N LYS A 873 14.28 -9.15 46.68
CA LYS A 873 14.56 -9.71 45.35
C LYS A 873 14.87 -8.60 44.35
N ARG A 874 15.75 -8.89 43.39
CA ARG A 874 16.18 -7.97 42.32
C ARG A 874 15.32 -8.05 41.07
N ALA A 875 14.73 -9.21 40.78
CA ALA A 875 13.91 -9.43 39.59
C ALA A 875 12.77 -10.43 39.86
N ARG A 876 11.66 -10.26 39.13
CA ARG A 876 10.52 -11.18 39.10
C ARG A 876 10.40 -11.83 37.73
N ILE A 877 10.28 -13.15 37.70
CA ILE A 877 9.92 -13.91 36.51
C ILE A 877 8.50 -14.47 36.72
N SER A 878 7.53 -13.88 36.04
CA SER A 878 6.15 -14.35 36.05
C SER A 878 5.89 -15.25 34.86
N VAL A 879 5.76 -16.55 35.10
CA VAL A 879 5.41 -17.55 34.08
C VAL A 879 3.91 -17.76 34.06
N ILE A 880 3.25 -17.37 32.97
CA ILE A 880 1.82 -17.60 32.75
C ILE A 880 1.67 -18.91 31.99
N SER A 881 1.23 -19.96 32.68
CA SER A 881 1.03 -21.28 32.08
C SER A 881 -0.34 -21.37 31.41
N CYS A 882 -0.37 -21.84 30.16
CA CYS A 882 -1.60 -21.99 29.39
C CYS A 882 -2.44 -23.24 29.74
N ILE A 883 -2.09 -24.02 30.78
CA ILE A 883 -2.80 -25.28 31.14
C ILE A 883 -4.31 -25.11 31.38
N GLY A 884 -4.74 -23.97 31.91
CA GLY A 884 -6.17 -23.66 32.13
C GLY A 884 -6.86 -23.01 30.94
N LEU A 885 -6.16 -22.83 29.82
CA LEU A 885 -6.65 -22.22 28.58
C LEU A 885 -6.60 -23.26 27.45
N PRO A 886 -7.52 -24.24 27.44
CA PRO A 886 -7.42 -25.41 26.56
C PRO A 886 -7.57 -25.06 25.07
N THR A 887 -8.36 -24.04 24.74
CA THR A 887 -8.58 -23.63 23.35
C THR A 887 -7.64 -22.50 22.92
N GLU A 888 -7.28 -22.47 21.64
CA GLU A 888 -6.42 -21.42 21.07
C GLU A 888 -7.05 -20.04 21.19
N LYS A 889 -8.37 -19.93 20.93
CA LYS A 889 -9.13 -18.68 21.10
C LYS A 889 -9.07 -18.14 22.53
N GLN A 890 -9.13 -19.01 23.55
CA GLN A 890 -8.98 -18.59 24.95
C GLN A 890 -7.56 -18.10 25.25
N ARG A 891 -6.53 -18.78 24.74
CA ARG A 891 -5.14 -18.32 24.87
C ARG A 891 -4.93 -16.95 24.23
N GLN A 892 -5.38 -16.77 22.98
CA GLN A 892 -5.29 -15.50 22.25
C GLN A 892 -6.06 -14.37 22.95
N THR A 893 -7.26 -14.65 23.47
CA THR A 893 -8.07 -13.66 24.20
C THR A 893 -7.36 -13.22 25.48
N PHE A 894 -6.80 -14.17 26.24
CA PHE A 894 -6.03 -13.86 27.44
C PHE A 894 -4.79 -13.01 27.12
N VAL A 895 -4.01 -13.42 26.10
CA VAL A 895 -2.80 -12.69 25.68
C VAL A 895 -3.14 -11.27 25.22
N ASN A 896 -4.20 -11.08 24.42
CA ASN A 896 -4.66 -9.75 24.03
C ASN A 896 -4.87 -8.84 25.24
N GLN A 897 -5.58 -9.34 26.25
CA GLN A 897 -5.92 -8.55 27.44
C GLN A 897 -4.69 -8.27 28.32
N LEU A 898 -3.79 -9.24 28.46
CA LEU A 898 -2.48 -9.04 29.09
C LEU A 898 -1.67 -7.95 28.38
N GLU A 899 -1.58 -8.00 27.06
CA GLU A 899 -0.81 -7.04 26.28
C GLU A 899 -1.38 -5.63 26.35
N LEU A 900 -2.72 -5.50 26.33
CA LEU A 900 -3.40 -4.21 26.51
C LEU A 900 -3.17 -3.64 27.91
N ALA A 901 -3.31 -4.47 28.95
CA ALA A 901 -3.04 -4.06 30.33
C ALA A 901 -1.57 -3.66 30.51
N LEU A 902 -0.65 -4.46 29.98
CA LEU A 902 0.78 -4.19 30.01
C LEU A 902 1.12 -2.89 29.28
N PHE A 903 0.54 -2.64 28.10
CA PHE A 903 0.75 -1.40 27.36
C PHE A 903 0.28 -0.16 28.14
N ALA A 904 -0.86 -0.24 28.81
CA ALA A 904 -1.34 0.84 29.67
C ALA A 904 -0.42 1.05 30.89
N TRP A 905 0.05 -0.04 31.50
CA TRP A 905 0.94 0.01 32.66
C TRP A 905 2.31 0.62 32.33
N ILE A 906 2.96 0.22 31.22
CA ILE A 906 4.28 0.75 30.82
C ILE A 906 4.22 2.22 30.41
N LYS A 907 3.07 2.72 29.97
CA LYS A 907 2.87 4.16 29.70
C LYS A 907 2.91 4.99 30.97
N ARG A 908 2.32 4.47 32.05
CA ARG A 908 2.30 5.10 33.38
C ARG A 908 3.61 4.87 34.14
N ASN A 909 4.28 3.75 33.86
CA ASN A 909 5.51 3.32 34.51
C ASN A 909 6.62 3.08 33.45
N PRO A 910 7.05 4.11 32.69
CA PRO A 910 8.10 3.94 31.70
C PRO A 910 9.43 3.55 32.37
N ALA A 911 10.34 2.95 31.62
CA ALA A 911 11.63 2.50 32.16
C ALA A 911 12.48 3.65 32.79
N GLY A 912 12.29 4.89 32.34
CA GLY A 912 13.10 6.04 32.76
C GLY A 912 14.57 5.83 32.44
N ASP A 913 15.43 6.06 33.42
CA ASP A 913 16.90 5.90 33.32
C ASP A 913 17.36 4.43 33.28
N ARG A 914 16.48 3.47 33.57
CA ARG A 914 16.84 2.03 33.50
C ARG A 914 17.03 1.62 32.04
N PRO A 915 18.07 0.86 31.67
CA PRO A 915 18.31 0.48 30.27
C PRO A 915 17.17 -0.39 29.70
N LEU A 916 16.43 -1.11 30.54
CA LEU A 916 15.27 -1.92 30.16
C LEU A 916 14.27 -1.96 31.33
N GLY A 917 12.98 -1.75 31.04
CA GLY A 917 11.90 -1.73 32.04
C GLY A 917 11.35 -3.11 32.38
N GLY A 918 11.40 -4.04 31.43
CA GLY A 918 10.99 -5.44 31.57
C GLY A 918 10.97 -6.17 30.22
N LEU A 919 10.68 -7.48 30.25
CA LEU A 919 10.50 -8.32 29.06
C LEU A 919 9.12 -8.97 29.02
N LEU A 920 8.52 -9.05 27.83
CA LEU A 920 7.41 -9.98 27.53
C LEU A 920 7.93 -11.06 26.57
N VAL A 921 7.82 -12.32 26.96
CA VAL A 921 8.26 -13.47 26.16
C VAL A 921 7.03 -14.25 25.71
N LEU A 922 6.89 -14.45 24.41
CA LEU A 922 5.85 -15.26 23.79
C LEU A 922 6.48 -16.51 23.17
N ASP A 923 6.26 -17.67 23.81
CA ASP A 923 6.57 -18.95 23.17
C ASP A 923 5.49 -19.31 22.15
N GLU A 924 5.90 -19.99 21.07
CA GLU A 924 5.06 -20.26 19.89
C GLU A 924 4.28 -19.02 19.42
N ALA A 925 4.99 -17.90 19.27
CA ALA A 925 4.43 -16.58 19.00
C ALA A 925 3.52 -16.52 17.76
N GLN A 926 3.71 -17.42 16.78
CA GLN A 926 2.84 -17.53 15.60
C GLN A 926 1.38 -17.87 15.95
N THR A 927 1.13 -18.49 17.11
CA THR A 927 -0.24 -18.79 17.60
C THR A 927 -0.98 -17.55 18.09
N PHE A 928 -0.24 -16.50 18.45
CA PHE A 928 -0.76 -15.23 18.94
C PHE A 928 -0.74 -14.14 17.88
N VAL A 929 0.22 -14.16 16.97
CA VAL A 929 0.40 -13.15 15.91
C VAL A 929 0.91 -13.81 14.61
N PRO A 930 0.03 -14.55 13.90
CA PRO A 930 0.40 -15.26 12.69
C PRO A 930 0.72 -14.30 11.54
N SER A 931 1.46 -14.77 10.54
CA SER A 931 1.73 -14.02 9.30
C SER A 931 0.54 -13.96 8.35
N ASN A 932 -0.34 -14.97 8.40
CA ASN A 932 -1.53 -15.06 7.55
C ASN A 932 -2.78 -14.99 8.41
N GLY A 933 -3.70 -14.08 8.08
CA GLY A 933 -4.92 -13.81 8.84
C GLY A 933 -4.66 -13.06 10.15
N SER A 934 -5.72 -12.85 10.93
CA SER A 934 -5.66 -12.16 12.23
C SER A 934 -6.25 -13.02 13.34
N THR A 935 -5.61 -13.04 14.50
CA THR A 935 -6.11 -13.62 15.76
C THR A 935 -6.63 -12.52 16.68
N VAL A 936 -7.28 -12.92 17.78
CA VAL A 936 -7.77 -11.98 18.80
C VAL A 936 -6.66 -11.09 19.40
N SER A 937 -5.41 -11.58 19.45
CA SER A 937 -4.25 -10.86 19.99
C SER A 937 -3.38 -10.18 18.93
N SER A 938 -3.67 -10.33 17.63
CA SER A 938 -2.77 -9.83 16.58
C SER A 938 -2.55 -8.32 16.66
N GLU A 939 -3.63 -7.54 16.83
CA GLU A 939 -3.54 -6.08 16.92
C GLU A 939 -2.77 -5.61 18.16
N SER A 940 -3.00 -6.22 19.32
CA SER A 940 -2.31 -5.86 20.58
C SER A 940 -0.82 -6.20 20.51
N THR A 941 -0.47 -7.35 19.95
CA THR A 941 0.94 -7.76 19.81
C THR A 941 1.68 -6.84 18.83
N ILE A 942 1.07 -6.49 17.69
CA ILE A 942 1.65 -5.55 16.70
C ILE A 942 1.81 -4.15 17.31
N LYS A 943 0.83 -3.71 18.10
CA LYS A 943 0.90 -2.42 18.80
C LYS A 943 2.04 -2.37 19.81
N LEU A 944 2.27 -3.45 20.57
CA LEU A 944 3.44 -3.56 21.43
C LEU A 944 4.74 -3.57 20.62
N ALA A 945 4.82 -4.37 19.56
CA ALA A 945 6.02 -4.46 18.71
C ALA A 945 6.44 -3.12 18.08
N THR A 946 5.48 -2.21 17.84
CA THR A 946 5.75 -0.91 17.21
C THR A 946 5.95 0.22 18.23
N GLN A 947 5.31 0.13 19.41
CA GLN A 947 5.26 1.27 20.36
C GLN A 947 5.90 1.00 21.73
N ALA A 948 6.13 -0.26 22.12
CA ALA A 948 6.65 -0.58 23.46
C ALA A 948 8.08 -0.06 23.69
N ARG A 949 8.88 0.05 22.62
CA ARG A 949 10.27 0.51 22.64
C ARG A 949 10.45 1.86 23.34
N LYS A 950 9.58 2.85 23.09
CA LYS A 950 9.68 4.19 23.70
C LYS A 950 9.40 4.19 25.21
N TYR A 951 8.68 3.19 25.71
CA TYR A 951 8.41 3.02 27.14
C TYR A 951 9.40 2.06 27.83
N GLY A 952 10.33 1.48 27.05
CA GLY A 952 11.40 0.64 27.56
C GLY A 952 11.01 -0.81 27.84
N LEU A 953 9.93 -1.33 27.24
CA LEU A 953 9.57 -2.75 27.30
C LEU A 953 10.17 -3.49 26.09
N GLY A 954 10.87 -4.59 26.34
CA GLY A 954 11.36 -5.51 25.30
C GLY A 954 10.40 -6.68 25.08
N LEU A 955 10.34 -7.18 23.85
CA LEU A 955 9.51 -8.34 23.48
C LEU A 955 10.41 -9.43 22.91
N VAL A 956 10.13 -10.69 23.26
CA VAL A 956 10.86 -11.86 22.77
C VAL A 956 9.86 -12.81 22.14
N TYR A 957 10.01 -13.03 20.83
CA TYR A 957 9.14 -13.90 20.05
C TYR A 957 9.87 -15.19 19.72
N ALA A 958 9.35 -16.33 20.15
CA ALA A 958 9.94 -17.63 19.83
C ALA A 958 9.02 -18.43 18.93
N THR A 959 9.54 -18.94 17.81
CA THR A 959 8.76 -19.74 16.87
C THR A 959 9.60 -20.81 16.18
N GLN A 960 8.96 -21.93 15.87
CA GLN A 960 9.54 -22.98 15.03
C GLN A 960 9.29 -22.74 13.54
N ALA A 961 8.39 -21.82 13.19
CA ALA A 961 7.94 -21.56 11.83
C ALA A 961 8.20 -20.08 11.47
N PRO A 962 9.38 -19.75 10.92
CA PRO A 962 9.78 -18.36 10.70
C PRO A 962 8.83 -17.58 9.79
N LYS A 963 8.28 -18.25 8.76
CA LYS A 963 7.26 -17.69 7.84
C LYS A 963 5.88 -17.55 8.46
N ALA A 964 5.61 -18.19 9.60
CA ALA A 964 4.30 -18.17 10.26
C ALA A 964 4.15 -17.00 11.24
N LEU A 965 5.22 -16.26 11.55
CA LEU A 965 5.19 -15.11 12.46
C LEU A 965 5.03 -13.80 11.66
N HIS A 966 4.19 -12.89 12.13
CA HIS A 966 3.86 -11.65 11.42
C HIS A 966 5.07 -10.77 11.09
N ASN A 967 5.08 -10.18 9.90
CA ASN A 967 6.22 -9.41 9.37
C ASN A 967 6.51 -8.13 10.17
N LEU A 968 5.49 -7.42 10.65
CA LEU A 968 5.71 -6.26 11.53
C LEU A 968 6.38 -6.64 12.86
N VAL A 969 6.15 -7.86 13.35
CA VAL A 969 6.76 -8.34 14.59
C VAL A 969 8.23 -8.73 14.33
N THR A 970 8.50 -9.48 13.26
CA THR A 970 9.85 -9.90 12.89
C THR A 970 10.73 -8.74 12.42
N GLY A 971 10.15 -7.78 11.67
CA GLY A 971 10.84 -6.59 11.18
C GLY A 971 11.20 -5.59 12.29
N ASN A 972 10.37 -5.48 13.34
CA ASN A 972 10.70 -4.67 14.52
C ASN A 972 11.65 -5.38 15.51
N ALA A 973 11.95 -6.67 15.33
CA ALA A 973 12.92 -7.40 16.15
C ALA A 973 14.35 -7.18 15.64
N ALA A 974 15.08 -6.31 16.34
CA ALA A 974 16.45 -5.97 16.02
C ALA A 974 17.42 -7.12 16.29
N THR A 975 17.20 -7.86 17.37
CA THR A 975 18.02 -9.03 17.73
C THR A 975 17.36 -10.30 17.18
N GLN A 976 18.09 -11.13 16.45
CA GLN A 976 17.53 -12.34 15.86
C GLN A 976 18.45 -13.54 16.06
N PHE A 977 17.87 -14.69 16.40
CA PHE A 977 18.57 -15.97 16.55
C PHE A 977 17.98 -17.01 15.61
N TYR A 978 18.83 -17.72 14.88
CA TYR A 978 18.44 -18.79 13.96
C TYR A 978 19.11 -20.10 14.36
N GLY A 979 18.30 -21.05 14.85
CA GLY A 979 18.74 -22.38 15.24
C GLY A 979 18.54 -23.42 14.14
N LEU A 980 18.80 -24.68 14.45
CA LEU A 980 18.58 -25.81 13.57
C LEU A 980 17.12 -25.85 13.09
N LEU A 981 16.96 -25.87 11.76
CA LEU A 981 15.68 -26.08 11.07
C LEU A 981 15.85 -27.22 10.07
N ASN A 982 14.94 -28.18 10.10
CA ASN A 982 15.01 -29.40 9.29
C ASN A 982 14.10 -29.36 8.05
N ALA A 983 13.01 -28.59 8.09
CA ALA A 983 12.08 -28.49 6.97
C ALA A 983 12.55 -27.47 5.93
N ALA A 984 12.57 -27.87 4.64
CA ALA A 984 13.05 -27.02 3.55
C ALA A 984 12.35 -25.65 3.49
N VAL A 985 11.03 -25.61 3.73
CA VAL A 985 10.25 -24.36 3.77
C VAL A 985 10.68 -23.43 4.91
N GLN A 986 10.98 -24.00 6.09
CA GLN A 986 11.46 -23.23 7.25
C GLN A 986 12.90 -22.74 7.04
N ILE A 987 13.76 -23.58 6.46
CA ILE A 987 15.15 -23.23 6.11
C ILE A 987 15.15 -22.05 5.13
N GLN A 988 14.33 -22.14 4.07
CA GLN A 988 14.24 -21.10 3.06
C GLN A 988 13.70 -19.79 3.66
N ALA A 989 12.67 -19.87 4.51
CA ALA A 989 12.15 -18.73 5.26
C ALA A 989 13.21 -18.06 6.15
N ALA A 990 13.99 -18.84 6.89
CA ALA A 990 15.06 -18.33 7.73
C ALA A 990 16.17 -17.65 6.90
N LYS A 991 16.50 -18.21 5.73
CA LYS A 991 17.48 -17.60 4.80
C LYS A 991 16.99 -16.28 4.22
N GLU A 992 15.72 -16.18 3.86
CA GLU A 992 15.09 -14.95 3.37
C GLU A 992 15.09 -13.86 4.46
N LEU A 993 14.67 -14.20 5.68
CA LEU A 993 14.69 -13.27 6.82
C LEU A 993 16.12 -12.80 7.14
N ALA A 994 17.10 -13.70 7.14
CA ALA A 994 18.49 -13.33 7.37
C ALA A 994 19.03 -12.40 6.28
N ARG A 995 18.71 -12.66 5.00
CA ARG A 995 19.11 -11.81 3.86
C ARG A 995 18.51 -10.41 3.93
N ALA A 996 17.25 -10.29 4.33
CA ALA A 996 16.61 -8.98 4.54
C ALA A 996 17.33 -8.14 5.62
N LYS A 997 17.98 -8.80 6.58
CA LYS A 997 18.82 -8.21 7.62
C LYS A 997 20.29 -8.04 7.23
N GLY A 998 20.65 -8.25 5.96
CA GLY A 998 22.03 -8.14 5.46
C GLY A 998 22.94 -9.30 5.84
N GLY A 999 22.39 -10.43 6.30
CA GLY A 999 23.11 -11.62 6.75
C GLY A 999 22.87 -12.88 5.92
N ARG A 1000 23.63 -13.94 6.22
CA ARG A 1000 23.48 -15.27 5.59
C ARG A 1000 23.51 -16.36 6.65
N VAL A 1001 22.63 -17.36 6.50
CA VAL A 1001 22.52 -18.55 7.36
C VAL A 1001 22.58 -19.83 6.51
N ASP A 1002 23.65 -19.95 5.73
CA ASP A 1002 23.71 -20.88 4.60
C ASP A 1002 23.65 -22.37 5.02
N ASP A 1003 24.22 -22.73 6.17
CA ASP A 1003 24.27 -24.10 6.72
C ASP A 1003 23.36 -24.32 7.95
N ILE A 1004 22.28 -23.54 8.09
CA ILE A 1004 21.33 -23.62 9.21
C ILE A 1004 20.79 -25.05 9.47
N SER A 1005 20.65 -25.87 8.42
CA SER A 1005 20.19 -27.27 8.51
C SER A 1005 21.25 -28.25 9.04
N ARG A 1006 22.50 -27.80 9.23
CA ARG A 1006 23.63 -28.58 9.75
C ARG A 1006 24.03 -28.16 11.17
N LEU A 1007 23.35 -27.18 11.75
CA LEU A 1007 23.61 -26.75 13.12
C LEU A 1007 23.29 -27.88 14.11
N THR A 1008 24.08 -27.98 15.17
CA THR A 1008 23.78 -28.88 16.29
C THR A 1008 22.94 -28.14 17.33
N ALA A 1009 22.26 -28.89 18.20
CA ALA A 1009 21.56 -28.30 19.34
C ALA A 1009 22.47 -27.36 20.14
N GLY A 1010 21.95 -26.19 20.53
CA GLY A 1010 22.72 -25.16 21.24
C GLY A 1010 23.59 -24.26 20.36
N ARG A 1011 23.63 -24.50 19.03
CA ARG A 1011 24.27 -23.59 18.06
C ARG A 1011 23.24 -22.76 17.32
N PHE A 1012 23.49 -21.46 17.26
CA PHE A 1012 22.61 -20.50 16.60
C PHE A 1012 23.44 -19.55 15.74
N TYR A 1013 22.85 -19.02 14.68
CA TYR A 1013 23.30 -17.73 14.15
C TYR A 1013 22.67 -16.62 14.98
N GLY A 1014 23.50 -15.77 15.58
CA GLY A 1014 23.08 -14.57 16.28
C GLY A 1014 23.30 -13.34 15.42
N ALA A 1015 22.27 -12.52 15.28
CA ALA A 1015 22.31 -11.21 14.65
C ALA A 1015 21.91 -10.17 15.69
N VAL A 1016 22.87 -9.34 16.08
CA VAL A 1016 22.70 -8.26 17.05
C VAL A 1016 22.92 -6.94 16.30
N GLU A 1017 22.13 -5.92 16.59
CA GLU A 1017 22.20 -4.66 15.86
C GLU A 1017 23.59 -4.02 15.97
N GLY A 1018 24.18 -3.68 14.81
CA GLY A 1018 25.56 -3.17 14.71
C GLY A 1018 26.63 -4.25 14.62
N LEU A 1019 26.28 -5.54 14.74
CA LEU A 1019 27.19 -6.68 14.58
C LEU A 1019 26.74 -7.58 13.42
N GLY A 1020 27.70 -8.16 12.70
CA GLY A 1020 27.44 -9.15 11.65
C GLY A 1020 26.84 -10.45 12.20
N PHE A 1021 26.26 -11.26 11.31
CA PHE A 1021 25.73 -12.58 11.66
C PHE A 1021 26.86 -13.52 12.05
N ASN A 1022 26.86 -14.00 13.29
CA ASN A 1022 27.89 -14.89 13.81
C ASN A 1022 27.28 -16.20 14.30
N LYS A 1023 27.94 -17.32 14.01
CA LYS A 1023 27.61 -18.60 14.65
C LYS A 1023 28.06 -18.57 16.10
N VAL A 1024 27.15 -18.85 17.02
CA VAL A 1024 27.39 -18.84 18.46
C VAL A 1024 26.98 -20.15 19.10
N ASN A 1025 27.81 -20.62 20.03
CA ASN A 1025 27.44 -21.66 20.98
C ASN A 1025 26.75 -20.97 22.18
N VAL A 1026 25.49 -21.30 22.41
CA VAL A 1026 24.70 -20.83 23.55
C VAL A 1026 25.00 -21.77 24.74
N PRO A 1027 25.41 -21.23 25.90
CA PRO A 1027 25.66 -22.05 27.09
C PRO A 1027 24.36 -22.66 27.62
N MET A 1028 24.50 -23.71 28.42
CA MET A 1028 23.35 -24.30 29.11
C MET A 1028 22.72 -23.27 30.07
N CYS A 1029 21.39 -23.31 30.21
CA CYS A 1029 20.67 -22.44 31.14
C CYS A 1029 21.03 -22.73 32.61
N LEU A 1030 20.86 -21.73 33.47
CA LEU A 1030 21.15 -21.78 34.90
C LEU A 1030 20.09 -22.60 35.66
N SER A 1031 18.86 -22.68 35.14
CA SER A 1031 17.79 -23.51 35.67
C SER A 1031 17.73 -24.91 35.02
N HIS A 1032 17.18 -25.88 35.75
CA HIS A 1032 17.14 -27.29 35.35
C HIS A 1032 16.34 -27.52 34.06
N HIS A 1033 16.98 -28.11 33.05
CA HIS A 1033 16.36 -28.44 31.76
C HIS A 1033 16.47 -29.94 31.45
N PRO A 1034 15.47 -30.75 31.87
CA PRO A 1034 15.38 -32.17 31.52
C PRO A 1034 14.80 -32.36 30.11
N SER A 1035 14.83 -33.59 29.61
CA SER A 1035 14.36 -33.95 28.26
C SER A 1035 12.83 -33.92 28.06
N SER A 1036 12.04 -33.75 29.13
CA SER A 1036 10.58 -33.78 29.08
C SER A 1036 9.94 -32.56 29.75
N ALA A 1037 8.87 -32.06 29.14
CA ALA A 1037 8.01 -31.01 29.68
C ALA A 1037 7.36 -31.43 31.00
N LEU A 1038 6.88 -30.44 31.76
CA LEU A 1038 6.11 -30.70 32.99
C LEU A 1038 4.72 -31.22 32.66
N THR A 1039 4.24 -32.16 33.48
CA THR A 1039 2.82 -32.51 33.53
C THR A 1039 1.99 -31.39 34.16
N GLU A 1040 0.69 -31.36 33.90
CA GLU A 1040 -0.21 -30.34 34.46
C GLU A 1040 -0.16 -30.31 36.01
N GLU A 1041 -0.12 -31.48 36.65
CA GLU A 1041 -0.03 -31.60 38.11
C GLU A 1041 1.28 -31.02 38.66
N GLU A 1042 2.39 -31.26 37.98
CA GLU A 1042 3.69 -30.69 38.36
C GLU A 1042 3.76 -29.17 38.19
N VAL A 1043 3.06 -28.61 37.20
CA VAL A 1043 2.92 -27.15 37.04
C VAL A 1043 2.11 -26.57 38.19
N LEU A 1044 0.96 -27.18 38.52
CA LEU A 1044 0.10 -26.74 39.62
C LEU A 1044 0.83 -26.78 40.98
N ARG A 1045 1.61 -27.84 41.23
CA ARG A 1045 2.45 -27.98 42.43
C ARG A 1045 3.47 -26.84 42.56
N ARG A 1046 4.14 -26.48 41.47
CA ARG A 1046 5.08 -25.35 41.46
C ARG A 1046 4.37 -24.00 41.64
N ALA A 1047 3.17 -23.83 41.07
CA ALA A 1047 2.37 -22.62 41.25
C ALA A 1047 1.99 -22.36 42.73
N ARG A 1048 1.82 -23.42 43.52
CA ARG A 1048 1.61 -23.36 44.97
C ARG A 1048 2.90 -23.10 45.78
N GLY A 1049 4.07 -23.23 45.16
CA GLY A 1049 5.37 -23.14 45.82
C GLY A 1049 5.86 -24.45 46.45
N GLU A 1050 5.28 -25.59 46.06
CA GLU A 1050 5.60 -26.93 46.58
C GLU A 1050 6.65 -27.68 45.70
N ALA A 1051 7.55 -26.93 45.05
CA ALA A 1051 8.44 -27.41 43.99
C ALA A 1051 9.56 -28.35 44.48
#